data_AF-A0A6V8EUN8-F1
#
_entry.id   AF-A0A6V8EUN8-F1
#
_cell.length_a   1.000
_cell.length_b   1.000
_cell.length_c   1.000
_cell.angle_alpha   90.00
_cell.angle_beta   90.00
_cell.angle_gamma   90.00
#
_symmetry.space_group_name_H-M   'P 1'
#
loop_
_entity.id
_entity.type
_entity.pdbx_description
1 polymer ?
#
loop_
_entity_poly.entity_id
_entity_poly.type
_entity_poly.pdbx_seq_one_letter_code
_entity_poly.pdbx_strand_id
1 'polypeptide(L)'
;MSNETSTNHLNPLIGVDVPRLEKEMERYQQILDDHADHAYRVAEEARQLGLDPKPFVEIPRANDLASRTEKLLIEHLDSYPVADDIRALLAEHDRETTSIMMAQRVAKGFREKGYDMVKSIDVGLRVGLAILTEAVLVAPLEGISEVRLLNNVDGSPFVSVHFAGPIRAAGGTAQALAVLIADMIRRELNVGPYIPSDGEVERVKEEFGLYRGNLQYRPSPAEIDEIVRACPVMINGESTESIECAGYGRVRNIDEARIRGGVLLVIGEGMCLKAPKIQKHTERLKVPGWDFISKFASKGKEDKGGSDKDAFKSRRVAPIDKFMKDIIAGRPIFGGPQQPGGFRLRYGRGRPSGLAAASLNPASMLVLDDFITIGTQMKIERPGKACAVTPSNDSEGPWVVLSSGQFLRIDESEHLRKIHGDIRSIWDNGEIVIGYGEFMENNKNLVPAGYTTDWWASDLIDALETEEDVNAFSEICKGLGQVPDGIPGAVDVQDGFAQFHVRRRWHRYLSKLTLSWDQASSVAERWRTALAPPHNPWFLDLPIEWVPALLDVLPNGIIEAQTDIDVEVNHPYQEDSWMRFKGAAKGWQASTMDKLQPETIPPLGHMETIGLDVKPEEPIFDDKLPEGWTFMQHGLLKGALLLLGVSHHHDGDDVVATCGWQAMIHGLGYSVKDGRLHQNVDLKSLVEQRIVELRNCNTVLRNESTRLEELKKQRAVVRIAAETEARQQGLGIAETDQVGQGAADSVEDTGPENAALYKTSLRIHDDHVVDGILPLIREISSLRWEHAAPQRVGCRMGRPEKSAPREMSPRSHMLFPIALEGGNQRLISNAAGKGSIRVQMGKRICSICGKDSPFIQCHHRVVDDAGIPKVGETCGGRTDMKEATGNSRRRGEMQSVPLESIIEDAQLRIGM
;
A
#
# COMPACT_ATOMS: atom_id res chain seq x y z
N MET A 1 39.37 -23.41 4.02
CA MET A 1 39.38 -24.49 3.01
C MET A 1 38.31 -24.17 2.01
N SER A 2 38.66 -24.24 0.73
CA SER A 2 38.05 -23.61 -0.44
C SER A 2 36.58 -23.97 -0.66
N ASN A 3 35.68 -23.01 -0.43
CA ASN A 3 34.36 -23.00 -1.07
C ASN A 3 34.48 -22.09 -2.28
N GLU A 4 34.75 -22.67 -3.45
CA GLU A 4 34.62 -22.02 -4.75
C GLU A 4 33.19 -21.50 -4.87
N THR A 5 32.99 -20.24 -4.51
CA THR A 5 31.72 -19.53 -4.70
C THR A 5 31.84 -18.82 -6.03
N SER A 6 31.48 -19.54 -7.10
CA SER A 6 31.18 -18.92 -8.39
C SER A 6 30.12 -17.83 -8.18
N THR A 7 30.27 -16.70 -8.87
CA THR A 7 29.28 -15.60 -8.92
C THR A 7 27.88 -16.07 -9.39
N ASN A 8 27.77 -17.29 -9.92
CA ASN A 8 26.51 -17.93 -10.33
C ASN A 8 25.69 -18.52 -9.16
N HIS A 9 26.27 -18.66 -7.96
CA HIS A 9 25.50 -19.02 -6.76
C HIS A 9 25.05 -17.76 -6.03
N LEU A 10 23.74 -17.51 -6.05
CA LEU A 10 23.07 -16.41 -5.33
C LEU A 10 23.27 -16.57 -3.81
N ASN A 11 24.40 -16.10 -3.30
CA ASN A 11 24.63 -15.96 -1.87
C ASN A 11 24.44 -14.48 -1.49
N PRO A 12 23.36 -14.13 -0.76
CA PRO A 12 23.04 -12.75 -0.40
C PRO A 12 24.06 -12.12 0.57
N LEU A 13 24.98 -12.90 1.14
CA LEU A 13 26.02 -12.43 2.06
C LEU A 13 27.34 -12.11 1.35
N ILE A 14 27.45 -12.33 0.04
CA ILE A 14 28.65 -11.97 -0.72
C ILE A 14 28.89 -10.45 -0.61
N GLY A 15 30.14 -10.07 -0.33
CA GLY A 15 30.55 -8.68 -0.16
C GLY A 15 30.13 -8.04 1.17
N VAL A 16 29.60 -8.84 2.12
CA VAL A 16 29.22 -8.40 3.46
C VAL A 16 30.22 -8.93 4.48
N ASP A 17 30.79 -8.04 5.29
CA ASP A 17 31.65 -8.39 6.43
C ASP A 17 30.78 -8.79 7.64
N VAL A 18 30.24 -10.00 7.58
CA VAL A 18 29.32 -10.55 8.59
C VAL A 18 29.94 -10.53 10.00
N PRO A 19 31.19 -11.00 10.23
CA PRO A 19 31.76 -11.02 11.58
C PRO A 19 31.89 -9.62 12.20
N ARG A 20 32.28 -8.61 11.41
CA ARG A 20 32.33 -7.22 11.91
C ARG A 20 30.92 -6.72 12.24
N LEU A 21 29.94 -6.95 11.37
CA LEU A 21 28.56 -6.49 11.57
C LEU A 21 27.88 -7.17 12.76
N GLU A 22 28.09 -8.47 12.98
CA GLU A 22 27.60 -9.20 14.15
C GLU A 22 28.19 -8.61 15.44
N LYS A 23 29.50 -8.36 15.47
CA LYS A 23 30.16 -7.73 16.62
C LYS A 23 29.66 -6.30 16.88
N GLU A 24 29.41 -5.53 15.82
CA GLU A 24 28.81 -4.18 15.94
C GLU A 24 27.39 -4.26 16.48
N MET A 25 26.58 -5.23 16.03
CA MET A 25 25.22 -5.46 16.50
C MET A 25 25.19 -5.91 17.96
N GLU A 26 26.05 -6.83 18.38
CA GLU A 26 26.19 -7.26 19.78
C GLU A 26 26.59 -6.09 20.68
N ARG A 27 27.58 -5.29 20.26
CA ARG A 27 27.98 -4.09 21.00
C ARG A 27 26.84 -3.09 21.12
N TYR A 28 26.09 -2.88 20.05
CA TYR A 28 24.94 -1.98 20.05
C TYR A 28 23.85 -2.47 21.01
N GLN A 29 23.53 -3.76 20.99
CA GLN A 29 22.58 -4.38 21.89
C GLN A 29 23.01 -4.24 23.35
N GLN A 30 24.29 -4.47 23.66
CA GLN A 30 24.83 -4.30 25.01
C GLN A 30 24.65 -2.86 25.53
N ILE A 31 24.92 -1.86 24.68
CA ILE A 31 24.73 -0.44 25.05
C ILE A 31 23.26 -0.17 25.39
N LEU A 32 22.32 -0.68 24.59
CA LEU A 32 20.89 -0.51 24.85
C LEU A 32 20.46 -1.20 26.14
N ASP A 33 20.94 -2.42 26.39
CA ASP A 33 20.62 -3.17 27.60
C ASP A 33 21.17 -2.50 28.85
N ASP A 34 22.42 -2.02 28.83
CA ASP A 34 23.04 -1.31 29.95
C ASP A 34 22.27 -0.01 30.29
N HIS A 35 21.86 0.75 29.26
CA HIS A 35 21.06 1.96 29.43
C HIS A 35 19.65 1.65 29.95
N ALA A 36 19.02 0.59 29.44
CA ALA A 36 17.72 0.14 29.92
C ALA A 36 17.80 -0.31 31.39
N ASP A 37 18.81 -1.08 31.77
CA ASP A 37 19.01 -1.55 33.15
C ASP A 37 19.33 -0.41 34.10
N HIS A 38 20.02 0.63 33.64
CA HIS A 38 20.16 1.86 34.40
C HIS A 38 18.80 2.54 34.64
N ALA A 39 17.98 2.69 33.59
CA ALA A 39 16.65 3.30 33.71
C ALA A 39 15.72 2.49 34.64
N TYR A 40 15.74 1.15 34.55
CA TYR A 40 14.97 0.28 35.44
C TYR A 40 15.43 0.40 36.90
N ARG A 41 16.74 0.47 37.18
CA ARG A 41 17.23 0.68 38.55
C ARG A 41 16.69 1.97 39.15
N VAL A 42 16.79 3.07 38.41
CA VAL A 42 16.25 4.38 38.86
C VAL A 42 14.74 4.31 39.08
N ALA A 43 14.01 3.69 38.15
CA ALA A 43 12.56 3.56 38.26
C ALA A 43 12.16 2.67 39.45
N GLU A 44 12.91 1.62 39.75
CA GLU A 44 12.63 0.75 40.89
C GLU A 44 12.96 1.39 42.23
N GLU A 45 14.07 2.11 42.33
CA GLU A 45 14.38 2.94 43.50
C GLU A 45 13.24 3.94 43.76
N ALA A 46 12.71 4.57 42.72
CA ALA A 46 11.56 5.48 42.83
C ALA A 46 10.27 4.76 43.26
N ARG A 47 9.96 3.60 42.66
CA ARG A 47 8.73 2.82 42.98
C ARG A 47 8.75 2.25 44.40
N GLN A 48 9.92 1.91 44.92
CA GLN A 48 10.11 1.43 46.30
C GLN A 48 9.75 2.48 47.36
N LEU A 49 9.76 3.78 47.01
CA LEU A 49 9.28 4.85 47.89
C LEU A 49 7.77 4.74 48.18
N GLY A 50 7.03 3.91 47.43
CA GLY A 50 5.63 3.62 47.69
C GLY A 50 4.67 4.78 47.40
N LEU A 51 5.09 5.71 46.55
CA LEU A 51 4.30 6.87 46.11
C LEU A 51 3.29 6.50 44.99
N ASP A 52 3.51 5.36 44.33
CA ASP A 52 2.75 4.87 43.18
C ASP A 52 1.84 3.66 43.51
N PRO A 53 0.88 3.30 42.62
CA PRO A 53 -0.06 2.20 42.88
C PRO A 53 0.60 0.86 43.21
N LYS A 54 1.75 0.57 42.58
CA LYS A 54 2.55 -0.65 42.79
C LYS A 54 3.95 -0.28 43.28
N PRO A 55 4.54 -1.07 44.21
CA PRO A 55 5.89 -0.84 44.75
C PRO A 55 7.02 -1.29 43.80
N PHE A 56 6.70 -1.66 42.57
CA PHE A 56 7.63 -2.12 41.55
C PHE A 56 7.23 -1.54 40.19
N VAL A 57 8.12 -1.61 39.21
CA VAL A 57 7.87 -1.15 37.83
C VAL A 57 6.86 -2.08 37.15
N GLU A 58 5.75 -1.50 36.72
CA GLU A 58 4.61 -2.23 36.13
C GLU A 58 4.82 -2.64 34.66
N ILE A 59 5.90 -2.18 34.02
CA ILE A 59 6.24 -2.51 32.63
C ILE A 59 7.37 -3.55 32.65
N PRO A 60 7.08 -4.84 32.42
CA PRO A 60 8.10 -5.89 32.54
C PRO A 60 8.99 -5.93 31.29
N ARG A 61 10.31 -6.10 31.48
CA ARG A 61 11.29 -6.25 30.37
C ARG A 61 11.11 -7.61 29.69
N ALA A 62 11.18 -7.71 28.38
CA ALA A 62 11.12 -8.98 27.67
C ALA A 62 12.11 -9.00 26.51
N ASN A 63 12.88 -10.08 26.38
CA ASN A 63 13.98 -10.16 25.40
C ASN A 63 13.51 -10.63 24.02
N ASP A 64 12.45 -11.44 23.98
CA ASP A 64 11.96 -12.08 22.77
C ASP A 64 10.43 -12.25 22.79
N LEU A 65 9.89 -12.75 21.67
CA LEU A 65 8.47 -13.05 21.52
C LEU A 65 7.96 -13.99 22.63
N ALA A 66 8.71 -15.05 22.92
CA ALA A 66 8.35 -16.03 23.94
C ALA A 66 8.17 -15.39 25.32
N SER A 67 9.14 -14.58 25.75
CA SER A 67 9.09 -13.86 27.02
C SER A 67 7.98 -12.80 27.02
N ARG A 68 7.74 -12.13 25.89
CA ARG A 68 6.64 -11.16 25.78
C ARG A 68 5.29 -11.85 25.94
N THR A 69 5.06 -12.99 25.28
CA THR A 69 3.81 -13.75 25.40
C THR A 69 3.55 -14.20 26.83
N GLU A 70 4.57 -14.75 27.50
CA GLU A 70 4.46 -15.18 28.89
C GLU A 70 4.15 -13.99 29.83
N LYS A 71 4.90 -12.89 29.69
CA LYS A 71 4.73 -11.69 30.52
C LYS A 71 3.40 -10.98 30.28
N LEU A 72 2.93 -10.93 29.04
CA LEU A 72 1.64 -10.35 28.66
C LEU A 72 0.47 -11.11 29.29
N LEU A 73 0.59 -12.43 29.42
CA LEU A 73 -0.47 -13.32 29.89
C LEU A 73 -0.25 -13.83 31.33
N ILE A 74 0.62 -13.19 32.12
CA ILE A 74 0.93 -13.60 33.51
C ILE A 74 -0.34 -13.89 34.33
N GLU A 75 -1.33 -13.01 34.27
CA GLU A 75 -2.58 -13.16 35.04
C GLU A 75 -3.48 -14.32 34.58
N HIS A 76 -3.28 -14.80 33.35
CA HIS A 76 -4.07 -15.89 32.76
C HIS A 76 -3.34 -17.24 32.86
N LEU A 77 -2.01 -17.23 32.87
CA LEU A 77 -1.19 -18.43 32.84
C LEU A 77 -1.02 -19.11 34.21
N ASP A 78 -1.32 -18.45 35.34
CA ASP A 78 -1.13 -19.01 36.69
C ASP A 78 0.27 -19.65 36.89
N SER A 79 1.33 -19.01 36.40
CA SER A 79 2.72 -19.53 36.41
C SER A 79 2.96 -20.78 35.54
N TYR A 80 2.09 -21.08 34.57
CA TYR A 80 2.35 -22.10 33.57
C TYR A 80 3.47 -21.64 32.62
N PRO A 81 4.61 -22.35 32.55
CA PRO A 81 5.73 -21.94 31.71
C PRO A 81 5.39 -22.16 30.24
N VAL A 82 5.49 -21.10 29.43
CA VAL A 82 5.22 -21.18 27.98
C VAL A 82 6.40 -20.72 27.13
N ALA A 83 7.32 -19.93 27.68
CA ALA A 83 8.36 -19.28 26.87
C ALA A 83 9.31 -20.28 26.20
N ASP A 84 9.82 -21.28 26.93
CA ASP A 84 10.79 -22.24 26.37
C ASP A 84 10.17 -23.14 25.30
N ASP A 85 8.91 -23.56 25.50
CA ASP A 85 8.15 -24.33 24.51
C ASP A 85 7.92 -23.52 23.23
N ILE A 86 7.63 -22.21 23.34
CA ILE A 86 7.50 -21.33 22.18
C ILE A 86 8.83 -21.22 21.42
N ARG A 87 9.96 -21.07 22.13
CA ARG A 87 11.29 -21.00 21.50
C ARG A 87 11.62 -22.27 20.72
N ALA A 88 11.36 -23.43 21.32
CA ALA A 88 11.59 -24.72 20.67
C ALA A 88 10.78 -24.86 19.38
N LEU A 89 9.48 -24.50 19.43
CA LEU A 89 8.62 -24.60 18.25
C LEU A 89 8.96 -23.58 17.15
N LEU A 90 9.35 -22.35 17.51
CA LEU A 90 9.75 -21.32 16.54
C LEU A 90 11.05 -21.64 15.81
N ALA A 91 11.91 -22.50 16.38
CA ALA A 91 13.13 -22.95 15.71
C ALA A 91 12.83 -23.94 14.57
N GLU A 92 11.71 -24.67 14.65
CA GLU A 92 11.33 -25.73 13.70
C GLU A 92 10.20 -25.31 12.74
N HIS A 93 9.35 -24.38 13.17
CA HIS A 93 8.12 -24.01 12.48
C HIS A 93 7.97 -22.51 12.33
N ASP A 94 7.18 -22.09 11.34
CA ASP A 94 6.81 -20.70 11.19
C ASP A 94 5.86 -20.23 12.30
N ARG A 95 5.73 -18.91 12.48
CA ARG A 95 4.97 -18.30 13.56
C ARG A 95 3.51 -18.76 13.59
N GLU A 96 2.86 -18.83 12.43
CA GLU A 96 1.45 -19.19 12.31
C GLU A 96 1.20 -20.64 12.73
N THR A 97 2.05 -21.58 12.28
CA THR A 97 1.97 -22.99 12.71
C THR A 97 2.28 -23.12 14.20
N THR A 98 3.32 -22.43 14.68
CA THR A 98 3.70 -22.42 16.10
C THR A 98 2.56 -21.92 16.98
N SER A 99 1.84 -20.89 16.55
CA SER A 99 0.71 -20.33 17.30
C SER A 99 -0.41 -21.35 17.54
N ILE A 100 -0.74 -22.15 16.53
CA ILE A 100 -1.80 -23.16 16.58
C ILE A 100 -1.37 -24.33 17.46
N MET A 101 -0.16 -24.85 17.23
CA MET A 101 0.38 -25.97 18.01
C MET A 101 0.51 -25.61 19.49
N MET A 102 1.04 -24.41 19.79
CA MET A 102 1.21 -23.97 21.17
C MET A 102 -0.14 -23.75 21.84
N ALA A 103 -1.13 -23.20 21.12
CA ALA A 103 -2.48 -23.03 21.65
C ALA A 103 -3.12 -24.37 22.06
N GLN A 104 -2.99 -25.41 21.23
CA GLN A 104 -3.48 -26.76 21.56
C GLN A 104 -2.72 -27.36 22.75
N ARG A 105 -1.38 -27.25 22.75
CA ARG A 105 -0.52 -27.79 23.81
C ARG A 105 -0.81 -27.15 25.17
N VAL A 106 -0.98 -25.83 25.21
CA VAL A 106 -1.34 -25.10 26.44
C VAL A 106 -2.74 -25.48 26.90
N ALA A 107 -3.73 -25.51 26.00
CA ALA A 107 -5.09 -25.88 26.37
C ALA A 107 -5.17 -27.30 26.96
N LYS A 108 -4.45 -28.25 26.36
CA LYS A 108 -4.33 -29.62 26.87
C LYS A 108 -3.60 -29.67 28.22
N GLY A 109 -2.47 -28.98 28.35
CA GLY A 109 -1.71 -28.93 29.59
C GLY A 109 -2.49 -28.31 30.77
N PHE A 110 -3.31 -27.29 30.50
CA PHE A 110 -4.24 -26.74 31.50
C PHE A 110 -5.30 -27.75 31.92
N ARG A 111 -5.83 -28.52 30.95
CA ARG A 111 -6.80 -29.57 31.24
C ARG A 111 -6.21 -30.68 32.11
N GLU A 112 -4.98 -31.09 31.82
CA GLU A 112 -4.23 -32.10 32.58
C GLU A 112 -3.90 -31.63 34.02
N LYS A 113 -3.70 -30.32 34.22
CA LYS A 113 -3.52 -29.71 35.55
C LYS A 113 -4.82 -29.57 36.36
N GLY A 114 -5.96 -29.98 35.81
CA GLY A 114 -7.25 -29.99 36.50
C GLY A 114 -8.05 -28.68 36.40
N TYR A 115 -7.67 -27.76 35.51
CA TYR A 115 -8.47 -26.56 35.26
C TYR A 115 -9.78 -26.89 34.50
N ASP A 116 -10.77 -26.00 34.64
CA ASP A 116 -12.02 -26.10 33.89
C ASP A 116 -11.80 -26.01 32.37
N MET A 117 -12.70 -26.62 31.61
CA MET A 117 -12.66 -26.65 30.16
C MET A 117 -12.69 -25.25 29.56
N VAL A 118 -13.55 -24.36 30.08
CA VAL A 118 -13.65 -22.98 29.59
C VAL A 118 -12.34 -22.23 29.78
N LYS A 119 -11.74 -22.32 30.97
CA LYS A 119 -10.45 -21.70 31.27
C LYS A 119 -9.33 -22.25 30.38
N SER A 120 -9.32 -23.55 30.15
CA SER A 120 -8.31 -24.21 29.29
C SER A 120 -8.38 -23.69 27.85
N ILE A 121 -9.60 -23.52 27.30
CA ILE A 121 -9.80 -22.98 25.94
C ILE A 121 -9.43 -21.50 25.88
N ASP A 122 -9.87 -20.69 26.85
CA ASP A 122 -9.58 -19.25 26.89
C ASP A 122 -8.08 -18.98 26.92
N VAL A 123 -7.33 -19.64 27.82
CA VAL A 123 -5.88 -19.45 27.93
C VAL A 123 -5.15 -19.91 26.66
N GLY A 124 -5.51 -21.08 26.12
CA GLY A 124 -4.92 -21.59 24.87
C GLY A 124 -5.14 -20.62 23.70
N LEU A 125 -6.36 -20.08 23.57
CA LEU A 125 -6.71 -19.11 22.53
C LEU A 125 -5.93 -17.81 22.68
N ARG A 126 -5.81 -17.28 23.91
CA ARG A 126 -5.03 -16.06 24.20
C ARG A 126 -3.55 -16.26 23.90
N VAL A 127 -2.96 -17.40 24.25
CA VAL A 127 -1.55 -17.71 23.90
C VAL A 127 -1.35 -17.77 22.39
N GLY A 128 -2.21 -18.49 21.67
CA GLY A 128 -2.14 -18.56 20.21
C GLY A 128 -2.26 -17.18 19.56
N LEU A 129 -3.23 -16.37 20.00
CA LEU A 129 -3.41 -15.01 19.49
C LEU A 129 -2.24 -14.09 19.86
N ALA A 130 -1.66 -14.23 21.05
CA ALA A 130 -0.48 -13.47 21.47
C ALA A 130 0.73 -13.79 20.58
N ILE A 131 0.98 -15.07 20.26
CA ILE A 131 2.07 -15.45 19.34
C ILE A 131 1.85 -14.83 17.95
N LEU A 132 0.62 -14.89 17.42
CA LEU A 132 0.28 -14.31 16.11
C LEU A 132 0.43 -12.78 16.05
N THR A 133 0.14 -12.11 17.16
CA THR A 133 0.21 -10.65 17.29
C THR A 133 1.54 -10.17 17.87
N GLU A 134 2.54 -11.05 17.89
CA GLU A 134 3.89 -10.85 18.43
C GLU A 134 3.94 -10.39 19.90
N ALA A 135 2.83 -10.56 20.62
CA ALA A 135 2.55 -10.05 21.95
C ALA A 135 2.77 -8.52 22.06
N VAL A 136 2.56 -7.80 20.97
CA VAL A 136 2.67 -6.32 20.90
C VAL A 136 1.28 -5.67 20.98
N LEU A 137 0.24 -6.38 20.57
CA LEU A 137 -1.12 -5.86 20.49
C LEU A 137 -1.92 -6.21 21.75
N VAL A 138 -2.90 -5.37 22.06
CA VAL A 138 -3.85 -5.59 23.17
C VAL A 138 -4.90 -6.66 22.86
N ALA A 139 -4.98 -7.14 21.61
CA ALA A 139 -5.99 -8.09 21.16
C ALA A 139 -6.09 -9.39 22.00
N PRO A 140 -5.00 -10.01 22.46
CA PRO A 140 -5.08 -11.18 23.35
C PRO A 140 -5.66 -10.88 24.74
N LEU A 141 -5.64 -9.62 25.18
CA LEU A 141 -6.18 -9.18 26.47
C LEU A 141 -7.61 -8.65 26.33
N GLU A 142 -7.80 -7.66 25.46
CA GLU A 142 -9.04 -6.90 25.32
C GLU A 142 -9.88 -7.28 24.09
N GLY A 143 -9.29 -7.98 23.11
CA GLY A 143 -9.98 -8.38 21.88
C GLY A 143 -10.89 -9.59 22.07
N ILE A 144 -10.59 -10.44 23.05
CA ILE A 144 -11.42 -11.57 23.49
C ILE A 144 -11.95 -11.23 24.87
N SER A 145 -13.25 -10.94 24.97
CA SER A 145 -13.86 -10.64 26.26
C SER A 145 -13.98 -11.90 27.12
N GLU A 146 -14.51 -12.98 26.54
CA GLU A 146 -14.60 -14.30 27.19
C GLU A 146 -14.84 -15.44 26.19
N VAL A 147 -14.58 -16.66 26.65
CA VAL A 147 -14.96 -17.90 25.96
C VAL A 147 -16.07 -18.58 26.77
N ARG A 148 -17.09 -19.10 26.09
CA ARG A 148 -18.17 -19.88 26.72
C ARG A 148 -18.35 -21.23 26.03
N LEU A 149 -18.82 -22.21 26.80
CA LEU A 149 -19.37 -23.46 26.27
C LEU A 149 -20.89 -23.34 26.27
N LEU A 150 -21.48 -23.38 25.08
CA LEU A 150 -22.93 -23.31 24.86
C LEU A 150 -23.42 -24.63 24.25
N ASN A 151 -24.74 -24.81 24.18
CA ASN A 151 -25.35 -26.05 23.70
C ASN A 151 -26.14 -25.82 22.42
N ASN A 152 -25.93 -26.69 21.44
CA ASN A 152 -26.71 -26.76 20.22
C ASN A 152 -28.17 -27.15 20.52
N VAL A 153 -29.03 -27.12 19.50
CA VAL A 153 -30.44 -27.55 19.63
C VAL A 153 -30.55 -29.02 20.04
N ASP A 154 -29.62 -29.86 19.58
CA ASP A 154 -29.52 -31.29 19.94
C ASP A 154 -28.89 -31.55 21.33
N GLY A 155 -28.49 -30.50 22.05
CA GLY A 155 -27.87 -30.58 23.37
C GLY A 155 -26.36 -30.80 23.35
N SER A 156 -25.72 -30.95 22.18
CA SER A 156 -24.26 -31.10 22.09
C SER A 156 -23.54 -29.79 22.45
N PRO A 157 -22.45 -29.83 23.24
CA PRO A 157 -21.70 -28.63 23.60
C PRO A 157 -20.79 -28.15 22.48
N PHE A 158 -20.70 -26.83 22.29
CA PHE A 158 -19.81 -26.18 21.33
C PHE A 158 -19.14 -24.93 21.93
N VAL A 159 -18.07 -24.46 21.28
CA VAL A 159 -17.30 -23.28 21.72
C VAL A 159 -17.88 -22.00 21.11
N SER A 160 -18.16 -21.02 21.97
CA SER A 160 -18.54 -19.64 21.60
C SER A 160 -17.47 -18.66 22.08
N VAL A 161 -16.92 -17.88 21.16
CA VAL A 161 -15.87 -16.90 21.46
C VAL A 161 -16.48 -15.49 21.37
N HIS A 162 -16.42 -14.73 22.47
CA HIS A 162 -16.91 -13.36 22.51
C HIS A 162 -15.79 -12.39 22.13
N PHE A 163 -15.91 -11.81 20.94
CA PHE A 163 -15.00 -10.79 20.43
C PHE A 163 -15.51 -9.39 20.80
N ALA A 164 -14.58 -8.52 21.21
CA ALA A 164 -14.85 -7.13 21.50
C ALA A 164 -14.25 -6.21 20.41
N GLY A 165 -14.70 -4.95 20.36
CA GLY A 165 -14.22 -3.96 19.38
C GLY A 165 -12.69 -3.83 19.24
N PRO A 166 -11.89 -3.90 20.34
CA PRO A 166 -10.43 -3.87 20.27
C PRO A 166 -9.79 -4.97 19.40
N ILE A 167 -10.52 -6.05 19.05
CA ILE A 167 -10.03 -7.08 18.13
C ILE A 167 -9.68 -6.51 16.74
N ARG A 168 -10.22 -5.34 16.38
CA ARG A 168 -9.84 -4.64 15.14
C ARG A 168 -8.34 -4.34 15.06
N ALA A 169 -7.70 -4.07 16.20
CA ALA A 169 -6.28 -3.76 16.25
C ALA A 169 -5.40 -4.95 15.84
N ALA A 170 -5.88 -6.19 16.03
CA ALA A 170 -5.18 -7.41 15.61
C ALA A 170 -5.02 -7.52 14.08
N GLY A 171 -5.89 -6.84 13.33
CA GLY A 171 -6.02 -6.99 11.89
C GLY A 171 -6.81 -8.24 11.46
N GLY A 172 -7.34 -8.21 10.24
CA GLY A 172 -8.22 -9.27 9.72
C GLY A 172 -7.62 -10.68 9.71
N THR A 173 -6.31 -10.80 9.47
CA THR A 173 -5.66 -12.13 9.46
C THR A 173 -5.63 -12.75 10.85
N ALA A 174 -5.27 -11.98 11.89
CA ALA A 174 -5.26 -12.48 13.26
C ALA A 174 -6.69 -12.76 13.77
N GLN A 175 -7.68 -11.95 13.37
CA GLN A 175 -9.10 -12.20 13.66
C GLN A 175 -9.55 -13.57 13.14
N ALA A 176 -9.25 -13.88 11.88
CA ALA A 176 -9.64 -15.15 11.30
C ALA A 176 -8.86 -16.34 11.87
N LEU A 177 -7.55 -16.16 12.10
CA LEU A 177 -6.74 -17.21 12.75
C LEU A 177 -7.16 -17.48 14.19
N ALA A 178 -7.71 -16.49 14.91
CA ALA A 178 -8.31 -16.73 16.24
C ALA A 178 -9.48 -17.73 16.16
N VAL A 179 -10.33 -17.62 15.13
CA VAL A 179 -11.42 -18.58 14.89
C VAL A 179 -10.87 -19.97 14.55
N LEU A 180 -9.82 -20.04 13.73
CA LEU A 180 -9.13 -21.30 13.41
C LEU A 180 -8.50 -21.95 14.64
N ILE A 181 -7.81 -21.16 15.48
CA ILE A 181 -7.20 -21.65 16.73
C ILE A 181 -8.29 -22.19 17.67
N ALA A 182 -9.41 -21.48 17.82
CA ALA A 182 -10.53 -21.96 18.62
C ALA A 182 -11.07 -23.30 18.09
N ASP A 183 -11.17 -23.46 16.77
CA ASP A 183 -11.58 -24.73 16.15
C ASP A 183 -10.58 -25.88 16.44
N MET A 184 -9.28 -25.58 16.37
CA MET A 184 -8.23 -26.57 16.65
C MET A 184 -8.20 -26.99 18.13
N ILE A 185 -8.35 -26.03 19.07
CA ILE A 185 -8.41 -26.33 20.50
C ILE A 185 -9.65 -27.17 20.82
N ARG A 186 -10.83 -26.83 20.28
CA ARG A 186 -12.05 -27.59 20.57
C ARG A 186 -11.94 -29.05 20.12
N ARG A 187 -11.24 -29.33 19.01
CA ARG A 187 -11.02 -30.69 18.51
C ARG A 187 -10.09 -31.45 19.43
N GLU A 188 -9.01 -30.82 19.87
CA GLU A 188 -8.06 -31.42 20.82
C GLU A 188 -8.74 -31.78 22.14
N LEU A 189 -9.70 -30.96 22.59
CA LEU A 189 -10.46 -31.17 23.83
C LEU A 189 -11.78 -31.95 23.64
N ASN A 190 -12.02 -32.51 22.45
CA ASN A 190 -13.22 -33.30 22.10
C ASN A 190 -14.56 -32.58 22.31
N VAL A 191 -14.63 -31.29 21.99
CA VAL A 191 -15.86 -30.49 21.99
C VAL A 191 -16.49 -30.48 20.58
N GLY A 192 -17.81 -30.64 20.51
CA GLY A 192 -18.58 -30.71 19.27
C GLY A 192 -18.53 -29.42 18.44
N PRO A 193 -18.90 -29.49 17.15
CA PRO A 193 -18.99 -28.31 16.29
C PRO A 193 -20.24 -27.47 16.62
N TYR A 194 -20.17 -26.18 16.34
CA TYR A 194 -21.33 -25.29 16.35
C TYR A 194 -22.29 -25.63 15.19
N ILE A 195 -23.59 -25.74 15.51
CA ILE A 195 -24.67 -25.95 14.53
C ILE A 195 -25.64 -24.77 14.66
N PRO A 196 -25.55 -23.76 13.78
CA PRO A 196 -26.38 -22.56 13.89
C PRO A 196 -27.84 -22.84 13.61
N SER A 197 -28.72 -22.18 14.37
CA SER A 197 -30.14 -22.08 14.03
C SER A 197 -30.39 -20.97 13.01
N ASP A 198 -31.48 -21.04 12.24
CA ASP A 198 -31.81 -20.01 11.26
C ASP A 198 -31.95 -18.61 11.88
N GLY A 199 -32.51 -18.53 13.09
CA GLY A 199 -32.61 -17.26 13.82
C GLY A 199 -31.25 -16.63 14.16
N GLU A 200 -30.21 -17.44 14.39
CA GLU A 200 -28.85 -16.93 14.63
C GLU A 200 -28.21 -16.41 13.35
N VAL A 201 -28.43 -17.09 12.22
CA VAL A 201 -27.91 -16.66 10.91
C VAL A 201 -28.59 -15.36 10.45
N GLU A 202 -29.91 -15.29 10.54
CA GLU A 202 -30.68 -14.09 10.18
C GLU A 202 -30.35 -12.90 11.10
N ARG A 203 -30.06 -13.14 12.38
CA ARG A 203 -29.54 -12.10 13.29
C ARG A 203 -28.25 -11.49 12.77
N VAL A 204 -27.29 -12.30 12.31
CA VAL A 204 -26.02 -11.76 11.78
C VAL A 204 -26.28 -10.96 10.50
N LYS A 205 -27.18 -11.40 9.61
CA LYS A 205 -27.58 -10.65 8.41
C LYS A 205 -28.18 -9.29 8.77
N GLU A 206 -29.08 -9.26 9.77
CA GLU A 206 -29.68 -8.01 10.27
C GLU A 206 -28.63 -7.08 10.88
N GLU A 207 -27.70 -7.59 11.68
CA GLU A 207 -26.60 -6.81 12.26
C GLU A 207 -25.73 -6.15 11.18
N PHE A 208 -25.36 -6.88 10.11
CA PHE A 208 -24.63 -6.30 8.98
C PHE A 208 -25.42 -5.22 8.23
N GLY A 209 -26.74 -5.40 8.10
CA GLY A 209 -27.64 -4.42 7.48
C GLY A 209 -27.78 -3.13 8.29
N LEU A 210 -27.85 -3.23 9.62
CA LEU A 210 -28.01 -2.10 10.53
C LEU A 210 -26.68 -1.40 10.88
N TYR A 211 -25.55 -2.09 10.75
CA TYR A 211 -24.25 -1.56 11.13
C TYR A 211 -23.83 -0.36 10.26
N ARG A 212 -23.67 0.79 10.93
CA ARG A 212 -23.24 2.05 10.30
C ARG A 212 -21.74 2.29 10.37
N GLY A 213 -21.00 1.48 11.12
CA GLY A 213 -19.54 1.54 11.15
C GLY A 213 -18.91 1.20 9.79
N ASN A 214 -17.75 1.78 9.52
CA ASN A 214 -17.03 1.50 8.29
C ASN A 214 -16.32 0.14 8.40
N LEU A 215 -16.68 -0.79 7.52
CA LEU A 215 -16.08 -2.12 7.38
C LEU A 215 -15.23 -2.16 6.11
N GLN A 216 -14.04 -2.77 6.19
CA GLN A 216 -13.19 -2.95 5.01
C GLN A 216 -13.83 -3.84 3.94
N TYR A 217 -14.68 -4.77 4.36
CA TYR A 217 -15.48 -5.64 3.50
C TYR A 217 -16.85 -5.84 4.13
N ARG A 218 -17.89 -5.62 3.34
CA ARG A 218 -19.27 -5.93 3.72
C ARG A 218 -19.70 -7.16 2.94
N PRO A 219 -19.77 -8.34 3.58
CA PRO A 219 -20.27 -9.53 2.92
C PRO A 219 -21.76 -9.37 2.58
N SER A 220 -22.16 -9.94 1.45
CA SER A 220 -23.55 -10.07 1.04
C SER A 220 -24.32 -11.01 1.97
N PRO A 221 -25.66 -10.94 2.04
CA PRO A 221 -26.46 -11.85 2.85
C PRO A 221 -26.22 -13.33 2.55
N ALA A 222 -25.94 -13.70 1.29
CA ALA A 222 -25.61 -15.06 0.90
C ALA A 222 -24.25 -15.51 1.44
N GLU A 223 -23.24 -14.63 1.42
CA GLU A 223 -21.93 -14.92 2.01
C GLU A 223 -22.00 -15.07 3.52
N ILE A 224 -22.81 -14.24 4.19
CA ILE A 224 -23.06 -14.34 5.63
C ILE A 224 -23.70 -15.68 5.96
N ASP A 225 -24.71 -16.10 5.19
CA ASP A 225 -25.38 -17.39 5.40
C ASP A 225 -24.40 -18.56 5.30
N GLU A 226 -23.63 -18.63 4.21
CA GLU A 226 -22.68 -19.72 3.98
C GLU A 226 -21.56 -19.74 5.03
N ILE A 227 -21.01 -18.58 5.41
CA ILE A 227 -19.89 -18.53 6.34
C ILE A 227 -20.30 -18.82 7.78
N VAL A 228 -21.46 -18.33 8.23
CA VAL A 228 -21.97 -18.59 9.58
C VAL A 228 -22.37 -20.05 9.72
N ARG A 229 -22.99 -20.65 8.69
CA ARG A 229 -23.37 -22.08 8.69
C ARG A 229 -22.20 -23.03 8.61
N ALA A 230 -21.13 -22.66 7.91
CA ALA A 230 -19.96 -23.52 7.79
C ALA A 230 -18.99 -23.41 8.97
N CYS A 231 -19.02 -22.31 9.73
CA CYS A 231 -18.06 -22.07 10.80
C CYS A 231 -18.29 -22.99 12.02
N PRO A 232 -17.32 -23.83 12.41
CA PRO A 232 -17.50 -24.83 13.48
C PRO A 232 -17.44 -24.25 14.90
N VAL A 233 -17.18 -22.95 15.03
CA VAL A 233 -17.12 -22.18 16.29
C VAL A 233 -18.08 -21.01 16.14
N MET A 234 -18.84 -20.71 17.18
CA MET A 234 -19.72 -19.54 17.16
C MET A 234 -18.90 -18.26 17.39
N ILE A 235 -18.90 -17.38 16.38
CA ILE A 235 -18.35 -16.03 16.47
C ILE A 235 -19.39 -15.16 17.19
N ASN A 236 -19.13 -14.82 18.45
CA ASN A 236 -20.03 -14.04 19.30
C ASN A 236 -19.33 -12.77 19.79
N GLY A 237 -19.98 -11.96 20.62
CA GLY A 237 -19.38 -10.73 21.14
C GLY A 237 -20.33 -9.91 21.99
N GLU A 238 -19.76 -8.95 22.70
CA GLU A 238 -20.53 -7.95 23.45
C GLU A 238 -21.19 -6.94 22.50
N SER A 239 -22.32 -6.39 22.92
CA SER A 239 -22.97 -5.29 22.20
C SER A 239 -22.13 -4.02 22.29
N THR A 240 -21.64 -3.55 21.15
CA THR A 240 -20.80 -2.34 21.09
C THR A 240 -21.58 -1.10 20.65
N GLU A 241 -22.66 -1.28 19.89
CA GLU A 241 -23.49 -0.18 19.41
C GLU A 241 -24.75 0.00 20.27
N SER A 242 -25.30 1.21 20.28
CA SER A 242 -26.56 1.51 20.97
C SER A 242 -27.81 1.09 20.18
N ILE A 243 -27.65 0.62 18.94
CA ILE A 243 -28.75 0.26 18.04
C ILE A 243 -29.20 -1.16 18.34
N GLU A 244 -30.52 -1.37 18.45
CA GLU A 244 -31.16 -2.67 18.66
C GLU A 244 -31.63 -3.29 17.34
N CYS A 245 -31.51 -4.62 17.24
CA CYS A 245 -32.08 -5.42 16.15
C CYS A 245 -33.59 -5.60 16.38
N ALA A 246 -34.39 -5.28 15.36
CA ALA A 246 -35.85 -5.26 15.43
C ALA A 246 -36.48 -6.62 15.09
N GLY A 247 -35.91 -7.35 14.12
CA GLY A 247 -36.42 -8.65 13.69
C GLY A 247 -35.98 -9.78 14.61
N TYR A 248 -34.67 -9.97 14.71
CA TYR A 248 -34.05 -11.08 15.45
C TYR A 248 -33.38 -10.61 16.75
N GLY A 249 -34.06 -9.76 17.52
CA GLY A 249 -33.52 -9.13 18.73
C GLY A 249 -33.15 -10.10 19.86
N ARG A 250 -33.94 -11.15 20.11
CA ARG A 250 -33.66 -12.14 21.17
C ARG A 250 -33.55 -13.54 20.59
N VAL A 251 -32.32 -14.07 20.57
CA VAL A 251 -31.99 -15.39 20.02
C VAL A 251 -31.27 -16.20 21.11
N ARG A 252 -31.48 -17.51 21.14
CA ARG A 252 -31.09 -18.40 22.27
C ARG A 252 -29.67 -18.21 22.80
N ASN A 253 -28.67 -18.13 21.91
CA ASN A 253 -27.26 -18.06 22.28
C ASN A 253 -26.69 -16.62 22.23
N ILE A 254 -27.55 -15.61 22.18
CA ILE A 254 -27.18 -14.19 22.09
C ILE A 254 -27.87 -13.43 23.24
N ASP A 255 -27.05 -12.91 24.16
CA ASP A 255 -27.55 -12.34 25.43
C ASP A 255 -28.36 -11.04 25.23
N GLU A 256 -27.93 -10.18 24.31
CA GLU A 256 -28.47 -8.83 24.13
C GLU A 256 -29.04 -8.60 22.73
N ALA A 257 -30.00 -7.66 22.63
CA ALA A 257 -30.64 -7.29 21.36
C ALA A 257 -29.86 -6.26 20.53
N ARG A 258 -28.75 -5.74 21.04
CA ARG A 258 -27.95 -4.70 20.38
C ARG A 258 -26.90 -5.29 19.43
N ILE A 259 -26.38 -4.45 18.53
CA ILE A 259 -25.40 -4.88 17.52
C ILE A 259 -24.04 -5.17 18.17
N ARG A 260 -23.47 -6.33 17.80
CA ARG A 260 -22.17 -6.82 18.25
C ARG A 260 -21.08 -6.48 17.24
N GLY A 261 -20.39 -5.35 17.41
CA GLY A 261 -19.38 -4.88 16.45
C GLY A 261 -18.19 -5.84 16.29
N GLY A 262 -17.78 -6.55 17.35
CA GLY A 262 -16.72 -7.56 17.29
C GLY A 262 -17.02 -8.70 16.30
N VAL A 263 -18.27 -9.17 16.27
CA VAL A 263 -18.74 -10.23 15.35
C VAL A 263 -18.62 -9.77 13.91
N LEU A 264 -19.08 -8.56 13.62
CA LEU A 264 -19.06 -7.98 12.28
C LEU A 264 -17.65 -7.79 11.73
N LEU A 265 -16.71 -7.40 12.60
CA LEU A 265 -15.30 -7.27 12.25
C LEU A 265 -14.68 -8.62 11.90
N VAL A 266 -14.86 -9.63 12.76
CA VAL A 266 -14.25 -10.96 12.55
C VAL A 266 -14.83 -11.66 11.33
N ILE A 267 -16.14 -11.57 11.09
CA ILE A 267 -16.77 -12.18 9.90
C ILE A 267 -16.38 -11.39 8.64
N GLY A 268 -16.58 -10.07 8.63
CA GLY A 268 -16.37 -9.24 7.44
C GLY A 268 -14.90 -9.00 7.10
N GLU A 269 -14.12 -8.43 8.03
CA GLU A 269 -12.71 -8.06 7.80
C GLU A 269 -11.74 -9.24 8.00
N GLY A 270 -12.16 -10.25 8.76
CA GLY A 270 -11.40 -11.47 8.98
C GLY A 270 -11.75 -12.57 7.99
N MET A 271 -12.79 -13.36 8.30
CA MET A 271 -13.12 -14.60 7.61
C MET A 271 -13.39 -14.40 6.11
N CYS A 272 -14.23 -13.43 5.72
CA CYS A 272 -14.53 -13.16 4.31
C CYS A 272 -13.36 -12.48 3.60
N LEU A 273 -12.92 -11.30 4.06
CA LEU A 273 -11.90 -10.51 3.36
C LEU A 273 -10.53 -11.20 3.28
N LYS A 274 -10.16 -12.03 4.27
CA LYS A 274 -8.87 -12.73 4.33
C LYS A 274 -8.96 -14.21 3.96
N ALA A 275 -10.08 -14.68 3.41
CA ALA A 275 -10.26 -16.05 2.93
C ALA A 275 -9.05 -16.59 2.13
N PRO A 276 -8.49 -15.88 1.12
CA PRO A 276 -7.33 -16.39 0.36
C PRO A 276 -6.08 -16.64 1.20
N LYS A 277 -5.85 -15.82 2.24
CA LYS A 277 -4.68 -15.98 3.12
C LYS A 277 -4.91 -17.13 4.10
N ILE A 278 -6.14 -17.29 4.60
CA ILE A 278 -6.51 -18.39 5.50
C ILE A 278 -6.42 -19.74 4.77
N GLN A 279 -6.90 -19.81 3.53
CA GLN A 279 -6.84 -21.01 2.68
C GLN A 279 -5.42 -21.58 2.62
N LYS A 280 -4.41 -20.73 2.38
CA LYS A 280 -3.01 -21.15 2.33
C LYS A 280 -2.55 -21.82 3.63
N HIS A 281 -3.03 -21.36 4.77
CA HIS A 281 -2.70 -21.95 6.07
C HIS A 281 -3.47 -23.26 6.33
N THR A 282 -4.77 -23.30 6.03
CA THR A 282 -5.60 -24.50 6.23
C THR A 282 -5.17 -25.64 5.31
N GLU A 283 -4.80 -25.36 4.06
CA GLU A 283 -4.24 -26.33 3.11
C GLU A 283 -2.88 -26.86 3.57
N ARG A 284 -1.98 -25.96 4.00
CA ARG A 284 -0.64 -26.33 4.48
C ARG A 284 -0.71 -27.23 5.73
N LEU A 285 -1.62 -26.91 6.65
CA LEU A 285 -1.84 -27.66 7.89
C LEU A 285 -2.79 -28.85 7.72
N LYS A 286 -3.38 -29.02 6.53
CA LYS A 286 -4.39 -30.05 6.22
C LYS A 286 -5.53 -30.10 7.25
N VAL A 287 -6.05 -28.93 7.65
CA VAL A 287 -7.10 -28.83 8.66
C VAL A 287 -8.43 -29.34 8.07
N PRO A 288 -9.03 -30.43 8.59
CA PRO A 288 -10.24 -30.98 8.02
C PRO A 288 -11.44 -30.05 8.24
N GLY A 289 -12.37 -29.96 7.29
CA GLY A 289 -13.63 -29.19 7.44
C GLY A 289 -13.52 -27.69 7.19
N TRP A 290 -12.37 -27.21 6.69
CA TRP A 290 -12.17 -25.81 6.28
C TRP A 290 -12.26 -25.59 4.76
N ASP A 291 -12.72 -26.59 4.01
CA ASP A 291 -12.84 -26.55 2.55
C ASP A 291 -13.80 -25.46 2.06
N PHE A 292 -14.73 -25.01 2.92
CA PHE A 292 -15.67 -23.93 2.61
C PHE A 292 -14.97 -22.60 2.32
N ILE A 293 -13.80 -22.34 2.94
CA ILE A 293 -13.03 -21.11 2.69
C ILE A 293 -12.53 -21.04 1.25
N SER A 294 -12.27 -22.18 0.61
CA SER A 294 -11.81 -22.24 -0.77
C SER A 294 -12.81 -21.60 -1.73
N LYS A 295 -14.13 -21.72 -1.48
CA LYS A 295 -15.16 -21.04 -2.29
C LYS A 295 -15.06 -19.52 -2.20
N PHE A 296 -14.85 -18.99 -0.99
CA PHE A 296 -14.67 -17.56 -0.76
C PHE A 296 -13.33 -17.04 -1.30
N ALA A 297 -12.28 -17.86 -1.28
CA ALA A 297 -10.98 -17.52 -1.82
C ALA A 297 -10.93 -17.55 -3.37
N SER A 298 -11.79 -18.38 -3.97
CA SER A 298 -11.92 -18.56 -5.43
C SER A 298 -12.84 -17.53 -6.08
N LYS A 299 -13.79 -16.98 -5.33
CA LYS A 299 -14.68 -15.93 -5.82
C LYS A 299 -13.92 -14.63 -6.11
N GLY A 300 -13.89 -14.27 -7.39
CA GLY A 300 -13.03 -13.24 -7.98
C GLY A 300 -11.99 -13.80 -8.98
N LYS A 301 -11.76 -15.12 -8.96
CA LYS A 301 -11.02 -15.88 -9.99
C LYS A 301 -11.95 -16.70 -10.90
N GLU A 302 -13.14 -17.06 -10.43
CA GLU A 302 -14.09 -17.92 -11.18
C GLU A 302 -14.64 -17.30 -12.48
N ASP A 303 -14.69 -15.97 -12.60
CA ASP A 303 -15.03 -15.31 -13.89
C ASP A 303 -13.93 -15.46 -14.98
N LYS A 304 -12.81 -16.12 -14.67
CA LYS A 304 -11.74 -16.42 -15.64
C LYS A 304 -11.48 -17.92 -15.81
N GLY A 305 -12.40 -18.77 -15.34
CA GLY A 305 -12.25 -20.22 -15.26
C GLY A 305 -13.07 -21.02 -16.28
N GLY A 306 -13.45 -20.43 -17.42
CA GLY A 306 -13.87 -21.23 -18.57
C GLY A 306 -12.69 -22.09 -19.02
N SER A 307 -12.85 -23.41 -18.94
CA SER A 307 -11.84 -24.43 -19.26
C SER A 307 -11.59 -24.56 -20.77
N ASP A 308 -11.24 -23.46 -21.43
CA ASP A 308 -10.73 -23.46 -22.80
C ASP A 308 -9.26 -23.02 -22.78
N LYS A 309 -8.35 -23.96 -23.06
CA LYS A 309 -6.91 -23.66 -23.18
C LYS A 309 -6.60 -22.71 -24.35
N ASP A 310 -7.60 -22.44 -25.19
CA ASP A 310 -7.53 -21.63 -26.40
C ASP A 310 -8.23 -20.24 -26.28
N ALA A 311 -8.57 -19.83 -25.04
CA ALA A 311 -9.14 -18.52 -24.75
C ALA A 311 -8.08 -17.40 -24.75
N PHE A 312 -8.38 -16.27 -25.39
CA PHE A 312 -7.50 -15.12 -25.49
C PHE A 312 -7.14 -14.54 -24.11
N LYS A 313 -5.84 -14.45 -23.80
CA LYS A 313 -5.33 -13.84 -22.57
C LYS A 313 -4.58 -12.55 -22.91
N SER A 314 -5.22 -11.42 -22.62
CA SER A 314 -4.64 -10.08 -22.78
C SER A 314 -3.33 -9.93 -22.00
N ARG A 315 -2.33 -9.32 -22.65
CA ARG A 315 -1.07 -8.86 -22.06
C ARG A 315 -1.23 -7.55 -21.30
N ARG A 316 -2.30 -6.79 -21.59
CA ARG A 316 -2.57 -5.51 -20.95
C ARG A 316 -2.68 -5.66 -19.43
N VAL A 317 -2.00 -4.78 -18.74
CA VAL A 317 -2.14 -4.64 -17.29
C VAL A 317 -3.46 -3.92 -17.01
N ALA A 318 -4.37 -4.58 -16.29
CA ALA A 318 -5.67 -3.99 -15.96
C ALA A 318 -5.54 -2.79 -15.00
N PRO A 319 -6.15 -1.63 -15.30
CA PRO A 319 -6.22 -0.49 -14.37
C PRO A 319 -6.99 -0.82 -13.09
N ILE A 320 -6.64 -0.18 -11.97
CA ILE A 320 -7.29 -0.40 -10.66
C ILE A 320 -7.84 0.89 -10.08
N ASP A 321 -9.15 1.11 -10.21
CA ASP A 321 -9.77 2.38 -9.80
C ASP A 321 -10.17 2.44 -8.32
N LYS A 322 -9.82 1.41 -7.53
CA LYS A 322 -10.23 1.30 -6.13
C LYS A 322 -9.72 2.47 -5.28
N PHE A 323 -8.56 3.02 -5.60
CA PHE A 323 -8.02 4.17 -4.87
C PHE A 323 -8.85 5.43 -5.12
N MET A 324 -9.56 5.56 -6.24
CA MET A 324 -10.40 6.72 -6.58
C MET A 324 -11.72 6.79 -5.81
N LYS A 325 -12.10 5.75 -5.07
CA LYS A 325 -13.29 5.77 -4.21
C LYS A 325 -13.07 6.65 -2.98
N ASP A 326 -14.15 7.28 -2.50
CA ASP A 326 -14.18 8.11 -1.28
C ASP A 326 -13.16 9.25 -1.30
N ILE A 327 -13.21 10.09 -2.34
CA ILE A 327 -12.41 11.32 -2.41
C ILE A 327 -12.98 12.31 -1.39
N ILE A 328 -12.12 12.79 -0.50
CA ILE A 328 -12.47 13.76 0.53
C ILE A 328 -11.96 15.12 0.05
N ALA A 329 -12.75 16.18 0.25
CA ALA A 329 -12.32 17.54 -0.04
C ALA A 329 -10.96 17.85 0.60
N GLY A 330 -10.08 18.52 -0.15
CA GLY A 330 -8.71 18.83 0.27
C GLY A 330 -7.69 17.69 0.13
N ARG A 331 -8.06 16.57 -0.52
CA ARG A 331 -7.13 15.49 -0.87
C ARG A 331 -6.98 15.38 -2.39
N PRO A 332 -5.94 15.98 -2.99
CA PRO A 332 -5.75 15.96 -4.43
C PRO A 332 -5.50 14.55 -4.97
N ILE A 333 -5.84 14.39 -6.25
CA ILE A 333 -5.48 13.24 -7.07
C ILE A 333 -4.25 13.66 -7.87
N PHE A 334 -3.20 12.85 -7.81
CA PHE A 334 -1.95 13.16 -8.50
C PHE A 334 -1.84 12.42 -9.84
N GLY A 335 -2.59 11.33 -10.04
CA GLY A 335 -2.65 10.67 -11.35
C GLY A 335 -3.78 9.66 -11.44
N GLY A 336 -4.37 9.56 -12.62
CA GLY A 336 -5.36 8.54 -12.96
C GLY A 336 -4.76 7.14 -13.07
N PRO A 337 -5.61 6.10 -13.10
CA PRO A 337 -5.19 4.70 -13.12
C PRO A 337 -4.48 4.37 -14.45
N GLN A 338 -3.18 4.04 -14.39
CA GLN A 338 -2.31 3.80 -15.57
C GLN A 338 -2.34 4.91 -16.65
N GLN A 339 -2.65 6.15 -16.30
CA GLN A 339 -2.69 7.24 -17.27
C GLN A 339 -1.32 7.91 -17.47
N PRO A 340 -0.97 8.31 -18.71
CA PRO A 340 0.12 9.25 -18.98
C PRO A 340 0.04 10.49 -18.08
N GLY A 341 1.21 11.01 -17.68
CA GLY A 341 1.34 12.09 -16.69
C GLY A 341 1.33 11.66 -15.22
N GLY A 342 0.80 10.48 -14.92
CA GLY A 342 0.97 9.84 -13.59
C GLY A 342 2.42 9.43 -13.33
N PHE A 343 2.72 9.00 -12.09
CA PHE A 343 4.10 8.63 -11.75
C PHE A 343 4.58 7.40 -12.52
N ARG A 344 5.75 7.50 -13.15
CA ARG A 344 6.40 6.40 -13.88
C ARG A 344 6.94 5.38 -12.89
N LEU A 345 6.58 4.10 -13.06
CA LEU A 345 7.02 3.05 -12.13
C LEU A 345 8.51 2.74 -12.32
N ARG A 346 9.29 2.89 -11.25
CA ARG A 346 10.68 2.39 -11.18
C ARG A 346 10.78 1.35 -10.07
N TYR A 347 11.30 0.18 -10.40
CA TYR A 347 11.63 -0.81 -9.37
C TYR A 347 12.89 -0.39 -8.63
N GLY A 348 12.81 -0.35 -7.32
CA GLY A 348 13.94 0.01 -6.48
C GLY A 348 13.54 0.13 -5.02
N ARG A 349 14.53 0.18 -4.14
CA ARG A 349 14.30 0.39 -2.71
C ARG A 349 15.16 1.54 -2.23
N GLY A 350 14.57 2.72 -2.15
CA GLY A 350 15.23 3.88 -1.57
C GLY A 350 15.67 3.58 -0.14
N ARG A 351 16.83 4.09 0.28
CA ARG A 351 17.29 3.95 1.67
C ARG A 351 16.23 4.35 2.71
N PRO A 352 15.49 5.47 2.56
CA PRO A 352 14.45 5.84 3.52
C PRO A 352 13.14 5.07 3.35
N SER A 353 12.91 4.36 2.23
CA SER A 353 11.61 3.77 1.90
C SER A 353 11.21 2.64 2.85
N GLY A 354 12.15 1.98 3.53
CA GLY A 354 11.83 1.01 4.57
C GLY A 354 10.87 -0.10 4.11
N LEU A 355 9.71 -0.21 4.77
CA LEU A 355 8.60 -1.12 4.49
C LEU A 355 7.33 -0.31 4.20
N ALA A 356 6.51 -0.76 3.25
CA ALA A 356 5.24 -0.12 2.89
C ALA A 356 5.35 1.37 2.53
N ALA A 357 6.50 1.79 1.98
CA ALA A 357 6.72 3.14 1.47
C ALA A 357 7.22 3.12 0.03
N ALA A 358 6.93 4.22 -0.67
CA ALA A 358 7.47 4.52 -1.98
C ALA A 358 8.39 5.75 -1.88
N SER A 359 9.35 5.86 -2.79
CA SER A 359 10.18 7.06 -2.87
C SER A 359 9.88 7.87 -4.12
N LEU A 360 9.85 9.20 -3.97
CA LEU A 360 9.67 10.16 -5.06
C LEU A 360 10.84 11.14 -5.08
N ASN A 361 11.07 11.79 -6.21
CA ASN A 361 11.99 12.91 -6.29
C ASN A 361 11.46 14.10 -5.45
N PRO A 362 12.30 14.81 -4.67
CA PRO A 362 11.89 16.01 -3.94
C PRO A 362 11.30 17.13 -4.80
N ALA A 363 11.76 17.31 -6.03
CA ALA A 363 11.15 18.23 -6.99
C ALA A 363 9.71 17.81 -7.33
N SER A 364 9.44 16.52 -7.51
CA SER A 364 8.07 16.02 -7.73
C SER A 364 7.15 16.29 -6.53
N MET A 365 7.69 16.27 -5.32
CA MET A 365 6.93 16.60 -4.11
C MET A 365 6.56 18.09 -4.07
N LEU A 366 7.54 18.95 -4.37
CA LEU A 366 7.39 20.40 -4.32
C LEU A 366 6.47 20.94 -5.42
N VAL A 367 6.55 20.39 -6.65
CA VAL A 367 5.76 20.89 -7.80
C VAL A 367 4.25 20.68 -7.60
N LEU A 368 3.88 19.75 -6.72
CA LEU A 368 2.50 19.44 -6.37
C LEU A 368 2.04 20.26 -5.15
N ASP A 369 2.44 21.54 -5.10
CA ASP A 369 2.12 22.53 -4.06
C ASP A 369 2.36 22.03 -2.62
N ASP A 370 3.42 21.26 -2.40
CA ASP A 370 3.76 20.65 -1.10
C ASP A 370 2.62 19.82 -0.46
N PHE A 371 1.63 19.35 -1.25
CA PHE A 371 0.65 18.38 -0.75
C PHE A 371 1.29 17.03 -0.43
N ILE A 372 2.40 16.72 -1.09
CA ILE A 372 3.22 15.55 -0.82
C ILE A 372 4.45 15.97 -0.05
N THR A 373 4.58 15.45 1.15
CA THR A 373 5.66 15.72 2.09
C THR A 373 6.20 14.41 2.66
N ILE A 374 7.30 14.49 3.41
CA ILE A 374 7.96 13.31 3.97
C ILE A 374 7.03 12.66 5.00
N GLY A 375 6.61 11.42 4.73
CA GLY A 375 5.69 10.68 5.58
C GLY A 375 4.21 10.86 5.24
N THR A 376 3.87 11.69 4.26
CA THR A 376 2.51 11.73 3.71
C THR A 376 2.14 10.34 3.17
N GLN A 377 0.99 9.83 3.61
CA GLN A 377 0.42 8.59 3.11
C GLN A 377 -0.28 8.88 1.78
N MET A 378 0.14 8.21 0.71
CA MET A 378 -0.57 8.18 -0.57
C MET A 378 -1.40 6.90 -0.69
N LYS A 379 -2.59 7.01 -1.29
CA LYS A 379 -3.30 5.84 -1.80
C LYS A 379 -2.85 5.62 -3.23
N ILE A 380 -2.40 4.39 -3.52
CA ILE A 380 -1.80 4.03 -4.81
C ILE A 380 -2.65 2.98 -5.50
N GLU A 381 -2.55 2.92 -6.82
CA GLU A 381 -3.20 1.93 -7.66
C GLU A 381 -2.66 0.51 -7.41
N ARG A 382 -1.34 0.39 -7.25
CA ARG A 382 -0.59 -0.87 -7.10
C ARG A 382 0.78 -0.60 -6.43
N PRO A 383 1.43 -1.59 -5.80
CA PRO A 383 0.96 -2.95 -5.53
C PRO A 383 0.03 -3.06 -4.31
N GLY A 384 0.12 -2.10 -3.38
CA GLY A 384 -0.67 -2.05 -2.15
C GLY A 384 -1.87 -1.09 -2.24
N LYS A 385 -2.60 -0.94 -1.13
CA LYS A 385 -3.70 0.05 -1.01
C LYS A 385 -3.20 1.47 -0.75
N ALA A 386 -2.04 1.58 -0.11
CA ALA A 386 -1.42 2.83 0.29
C ALA A 386 0.07 2.61 0.53
N CYS A 387 0.84 3.69 0.45
CA CYS A 387 2.25 3.74 0.84
C CYS A 387 2.52 5.04 1.58
N ALA A 388 3.53 5.05 2.46
CA ALA A 388 4.14 6.29 2.92
C ALA A 388 5.08 6.85 1.83
N VAL A 389 5.27 8.16 1.79
CA VAL A 389 6.17 8.81 0.83
C VAL A 389 7.48 9.15 1.50
N THR A 390 8.57 8.91 0.78
CA THR A 390 9.95 9.21 1.20
C THR A 390 10.72 9.87 0.06
N PRO A 391 11.74 10.71 0.34
CA PRO A 391 12.51 11.36 -0.71
C PRO A 391 13.56 10.43 -1.32
N SER A 392 13.79 10.54 -2.62
CA SER A 392 14.87 9.88 -3.35
C SER A 392 15.48 10.83 -4.37
N ASN A 393 16.78 11.09 -4.26
CA ASN A 393 17.49 11.93 -5.24
C ASN A 393 17.97 11.13 -6.46
N ASP A 394 17.90 9.80 -6.39
CA ASP A 394 18.32 8.92 -7.50
C ASP A 394 17.20 8.72 -8.54
N SER A 395 15.97 9.13 -8.21
CA SER A 395 14.79 9.06 -9.10
C SER A 395 14.62 10.34 -9.91
N GLU A 396 14.12 10.21 -11.14
CA GLU A 396 13.83 11.36 -12.00
C GLU A 396 12.67 12.21 -11.46
N GLY A 397 12.81 13.53 -11.57
CA GLY A 397 11.81 14.50 -11.18
C GLY A 397 10.75 14.75 -12.27
N PRO A 398 9.90 15.78 -12.07
CA PRO A 398 8.79 16.07 -12.95
C PRO A 398 9.25 16.69 -14.27
N TRP A 399 8.44 16.53 -15.30
CA TRP A 399 8.52 17.28 -16.56
C TRP A 399 7.48 18.39 -16.54
N VAL A 400 7.90 19.60 -16.92
CA VAL A 400 7.04 20.79 -16.85
C VAL A 400 7.10 21.60 -18.14
N VAL A 401 6.01 22.31 -18.43
CA VAL A 401 5.92 23.30 -19.49
C VAL A 401 5.83 24.69 -18.86
N LEU A 402 6.75 25.58 -19.23
CA LEU A 402 6.82 26.96 -18.76
C LEU A 402 6.01 27.92 -19.65
N SER A 403 5.77 29.15 -19.18
CA SER A 403 5.05 30.16 -19.97
C SER A 403 5.81 30.60 -21.22
N SER A 404 7.14 30.49 -21.21
CA SER A 404 8.01 30.69 -22.38
C SER A 404 7.80 29.64 -23.48
N GLY A 405 7.13 28.52 -23.18
CA GLY A 405 7.00 27.37 -24.07
C GLY A 405 8.13 26.35 -23.91
N GLN A 406 9.09 26.60 -23.00
CA GLN A 406 10.13 25.65 -22.63
C GLN A 406 9.53 24.39 -21.97
N PHE A 407 10.01 23.23 -22.39
CA PHE A 407 9.66 21.92 -21.85
C PHE A 407 10.93 21.21 -21.36
N LEU A 408 10.99 20.95 -20.05
CA LEU A 408 12.17 20.38 -19.41
C LEU A 408 11.82 19.51 -18.20
N ARG A 409 12.70 18.55 -17.90
CA ARG A 409 12.75 17.82 -16.63
C ARG A 409 13.47 18.63 -15.56
N ILE A 410 13.07 18.49 -14.30
CA ILE A 410 13.75 19.13 -13.16
C ILE A 410 13.96 18.11 -12.04
N ASP A 411 15.21 17.78 -11.72
CA ASP A 411 15.51 16.78 -10.68
C ASP A 411 15.85 17.40 -9.32
N GLU A 412 16.18 18.69 -9.28
CA GLU A 412 16.64 19.39 -8.08
C GLU A 412 15.58 20.36 -7.54
N SER A 413 15.28 20.24 -6.24
CA SER A 413 14.29 21.11 -5.58
C SER A 413 14.66 22.60 -5.60
N GLU A 414 15.96 22.93 -5.62
CA GLU A 414 16.42 24.32 -5.68
C GLU A 414 16.09 24.99 -7.01
N HIS A 415 16.29 24.26 -8.12
CA HIS A 415 15.91 24.73 -9.46
C HIS A 415 14.41 24.88 -9.59
N LEU A 416 13.64 23.92 -9.09
CA LEU A 416 12.18 23.99 -9.16
C LEU A 416 11.63 25.22 -8.43
N ARG A 417 12.19 25.61 -7.27
CA ARG A 417 11.75 26.83 -6.55
C ARG A 417 11.90 28.11 -7.37
N LYS A 418 12.91 28.20 -8.25
CA LYS A 418 13.15 29.39 -9.08
C LYS A 418 12.03 29.58 -10.10
N ILE A 419 11.62 28.48 -10.74
CA ILE A 419 10.65 28.49 -11.85
C ILE A 419 9.22 28.11 -11.43
N HIS A 420 8.97 27.79 -10.16
CA HIS A 420 7.66 27.34 -9.66
C HIS A 420 6.52 28.27 -10.06
N GLY A 421 6.74 29.59 -10.02
CA GLY A 421 5.72 30.58 -10.39
C GLY A 421 5.44 30.68 -11.90
N ASP A 422 6.29 30.10 -12.75
CA ASP A 422 6.19 30.15 -14.21
C ASP A 422 5.68 28.85 -14.85
N ILE A 423 5.53 27.79 -14.06
CA ILE A 423 5.01 26.50 -14.52
C ILE A 423 3.55 26.65 -14.92
N ARG A 424 3.23 26.27 -16.17
CA ARG A 424 1.88 26.27 -16.72
C ARG A 424 1.24 24.89 -16.77
N SER A 425 2.05 23.86 -16.96
CA SER A 425 1.60 22.49 -16.95
C SER A 425 2.66 21.58 -16.34
N ILE A 426 2.22 20.69 -15.45
CA ILE A 426 2.99 19.55 -15.00
C ILE A 426 2.65 18.42 -15.97
N TRP A 427 3.57 18.10 -16.87
CA TRP A 427 3.36 17.14 -17.94
C TRP A 427 3.51 15.70 -17.46
N ASP A 428 4.50 15.44 -16.61
CA ASP A 428 4.76 14.14 -15.97
C ASP A 428 5.22 14.38 -14.53
N ASN A 429 4.68 13.62 -13.58
CA ASN A 429 5.02 13.76 -12.15
C ASN A 429 6.42 13.26 -11.78
N GLY A 430 7.15 12.61 -12.70
CA GLY A 430 8.41 11.94 -12.44
C GLY A 430 8.23 10.49 -12.01
N GLU A 431 9.26 9.93 -11.40
CA GLU A 431 9.29 8.50 -11.03
C GLU A 431 8.73 8.23 -9.62
N ILE A 432 8.09 7.07 -9.48
CA ILE A 432 7.79 6.45 -8.19
C ILE A 432 8.58 5.16 -8.02
N VAL A 433 9.45 5.15 -7.02
CA VAL A 433 10.33 4.02 -6.71
C VAL A 433 9.63 3.09 -5.72
N ILE A 434 9.33 1.87 -6.16
CA ILE A 434 8.63 0.85 -5.37
C ILE A 434 9.46 -0.44 -5.31
N GLY A 435 9.65 -0.97 -4.10
CA GLY A 435 10.43 -2.17 -3.86
C GLY A 435 9.71 -3.45 -4.30
N TYR A 436 10.46 -4.43 -4.79
CA TYR A 436 9.95 -5.78 -5.09
C TYR A 436 9.19 -6.41 -3.90
N GLY A 437 9.69 -6.19 -2.68
CA GLY A 437 9.07 -6.69 -1.45
C GLY A 437 7.60 -6.29 -1.29
N GLU A 438 7.21 -5.11 -1.78
CA GLU A 438 5.83 -4.62 -1.73
C GLU A 438 4.88 -5.43 -2.63
N PHE A 439 5.37 -5.85 -3.81
CA PHE A 439 4.61 -6.73 -4.70
C PHE A 439 4.47 -8.14 -4.11
N MET A 440 5.57 -8.66 -3.56
CA MET A 440 5.60 -9.98 -2.93
C MET A 440 4.67 -10.05 -1.71
N GLU A 441 4.72 -9.06 -0.82
CA GLU A 441 3.89 -9.01 0.39
C GLU A 441 2.38 -8.90 0.05
N ASN A 442 2.04 -8.07 -0.94
CA ASN A 442 0.66 -7.86 -1.36
C ASN A 442 0.14 -8.95 -2.32
N ASN A 443 0.97 -9.97 -2.63
CA ASN A 443 0.65 -11.05 -3.57
C ASN A 443 0.15 -10.51 -4.92
N LYS A 444 0.90 -9.57 -5.49
CA LYS A 444 0.63 -8.96 -6.79
C LYS A 444 1.66 -9.39 -7.83
N ASN A 445 1.20 -9.58 -9.06
CA ASN A 445 2.10 -9.80 -10.19
C ASN A 445 2.95 -8.56 -10.42
N LEU A 446 4.22 -8.77 -10.77
CA LEU A 446 5.06 -7.72 -11.33
C LEU A 446 4.45 -7.24 -12.65
N VAL A 447 4.69 -5.98 -12.94
CA VAL A 447 4.31 -5.33 -14.19
C VAL A 447 5.57 -4.93 -14.94
N PRO A 448 5.51 -4.71 -16.26
CA PRO A 448 6.69 -4.28 -17.02
C PRO A 448 7.32 -3.01 -16.43
N ALA A 449 8.65 -3.02 -16.30
CA ALA A 449 9.42 -1.87 -15.84
C ALA A 449 9.91 -1.05 -17.03
N GLY A 450 10.10 0.25 -16.84
CA GLY A 450 10.82 1.09 -17.79
C GLY A 450 12.31 0.76 -17.84
N TYR A 451 12.93 0.97 -18.99
CA TYR A 451 14.39 0.86 -19.16
C TYR A 451 15.09 2.08 -18.57
N THR A 452 15.48 1.97 -17.30
CA THR A 452 16.10 3.03 -16.50
C THR A 452 17.63 2.95 -16.53
N THR A 453 18.30 3.96 -15.98
CA THR A 453 19.77 3.96 -15.83
C THR A 453 20.29 2.81 -14.97
N ASP A 454 19.50 2.29 -14.01
CA ASP A 454 19.87 1.12 -13.20
C ASP A 454 19.90 -0.16 -14.05
N TRP A 455 18.89 -0.34 -14.91
CA TRP A 455 18.83 -1.48 -15.82
C TRP A 455 19.95 -1.38 -16.85
N TRP A 456 20.15 -0.22 -17.47
CA TRP A 456 21.26 0.02 -18.38
C TRP A 456 22.64 -0.28 -17.74
N ALA A 457 22.86 0.19 -16.51
CA ALA A 457 24.09 -0.08 -15.78
C ALA A 457 24.30 -1.57 -15.53
N SER A 458 23.21 -2.32 -15.25
CA SER A 458 23.27 -3.77 -15.04
C SER A 458 23.55 -4.51 -16.35
N ASP A 459 22.86 -4.18 -17.44
CA ASP A 459 23.12 -4.74 -18.78
C ASP A 459 24.58 -4.53 -19.20
N LEU A 460 25.12 -3.33 -18.97
CA LEU A 460 26.50 -3.01 -19.34
C LEU A 460 27.53 -3.68 -18.43
N ILE A 461 27.27 -3.79 -17.13
CA ILE A 461 28.15 -4.53 -16.21
C ILE A 461 28.31 -5.98 -16.66
N ASP A 462 27.22 -6.62 -17.08
CA ASP A 462 27.25 -8.00 -17.54
C ASP A 462 27.93 -8.13 -18.92
N ALA A 463 27.88 -7.09 -19.76
CA ALA A 463 28.54 -7.07 -21.05
C ALA A 463 30.06 -6.74 -21.00
N LEU A 464 30.54 -6.05 -19.95
CA LEU A 464 31.95 -5.69 -19.77
C LEU A 464 32.75 -6.84 -19.12
N GLU A 465 32.91 -7.94 -19.86
CA GLU A 465 33.51 -9.18 -19.36
C GLU A 465 35.04 -9.21 -19.39
N THR A 466 35.66 -8.41 -20.28
CA THR A 466 37.12 -8.43 -20.50
C THR A 466 37.78 -7.08 -20.26
N GLU A 467 39.11 -7.07 -20.12
CA GLU A 467 39.90 -5.84 -20.03
C GLU A 467 39.82 -5.02 -21.33
N GLU A 468 39.70 -5.69 -22.48
CA GLU A 468 39.50 -5.03 -23.77
C GLU A 468 38.16 -4.29 -23.83
N ASP A 469 37.10 -4.87 -23.26
CA ASP A 469 35.79 -4.22 -23.17
C ASP A 469 35.84 -2.97 -22.28
N VAL A 470 36.48 -3.07 -21.12
CA VAL A 470 36.67 -1.94 -20.20
C VAL A 470 37.46 -0.82 -20.87
N ASN A 471 38.55 -1.14 -21.57
CA ASN A 471 39.37 -0.17 -22.28
C ASN A 471 38.59 0.49 -23.43
N ALA A 472 37.85 -0.30 -24.21
CA ALA A 472 37.01 0.22 -25.28
C ALA A 472 35.90 1.14 -24.77
N PHE A 473 35.26 0.77 -23.66
CA PHE A 473 34.26 1.61 -23.00
C PHE A 473 34.88 2.91 -22.51
N SER A 474 36.07 2.85 -21.91
CA SER A 474 36.81 4.02 -21.45
C SER A 474 37.20 4.95 -22.60
N GLU A 475 37.53 4.43 -23.79
CA GLU A 475 37.83 5.27 -24.96
C GLU A 475 36.57 5.95 -25.51
N ILE A 476 35.42 5.27 -25.55
CA ILE A 476 34.14 5.91 -25.94
C ILE A 476 33.77 7.01 -24.94
N CYS A 477 33.95 6.75 -23.64
CA CYS A 477 33.61 7.68 -22.55
C CYS A 477 34.73 8.68 -22.22
N LYS A 478 35.72 8.84 -23.11
CA LYS A 478 36.89 9.69 -22.84
C LYS A 478 36.46 11.13 -22.53
N GLY A 479 36.95 11.65 -21.41
CA GLY A 479 36.63 12.99 -20.91
C GLY A 479 35.54 13.04 -19.83
N LEU A 480 34.87 11.92 -19.51
CA LEU A 480 33.79 11.87 -18.51
C LEU A 480 34.25 11.50 -17.08
N GLY A 481 35.57 11.45 -16.84
CA GLY A 481 36.16 11.16 -15.53
C GLY A 481 36.88 9.80 -15.46
N GLN A 482 37.35 9.44 -14.27
CA GLN A 482 38.07 8.19 -14.05
C GLN A 482 37.09 7.02 -13.90
N VAL A 483 37.27 6.01 -14.75
CA VAL A 483 36.52 4.76 -14.70
C VAL A 483 36.97 3.92 -13.49
N PRO A 484 36.06 3.22 -12.78
CA PRO A 484 36.43 2.40 -11.63
C PRO A 484 37.38 1.24 -11.98
N ASP A 485 38.29 0.90 -11.07
CA ASP A 485 39.21 -0.22 -11.26
C ASP A 485 38.51 -1.59 -11.23
N GLY A 486 39.02 -2.51 -12.06
CA GLY A 486 38.59 -3.91 -12.16
C GLY A 486 37.59 -4.16 -13.29
N ILE A 487 37.36 -5.44 -13.61
CA ILE A 487 36.47 -5.87 -14.71
C ILE A 487 35.13 -6.31 -14.10
N PRO A 488 34.03 -5.57 -14.33
CA PRO A 488 32.77 -5.82 -13.61
C PRO A 488 32.03 -7.08 -14.08
N GLY A 489 32.14 -7.44 -15.36
CA GLY A 489 31.53 -8.64 -15.95
C GLY A 489 32.40 -9.89 -15.87
N ALA A 490 33.55 -9.84 -15.18
CA ALA A 490 34.48 -10.97 -15.12
C ALA A 490 33.80 -12.25 -14.61
N VAL A 491 33.92 -13.32 -15.40
CA VAL A 491 33.45 -14.67 -15.09
C VAL A 491 34.60 -15.46 -14.42
N ASP A 492 34.28 -16.45 -13.59
CA ASP A 492 35.25 -17.34 -12.92
C ASP A 492 36.27 -16.67 -11.98
N VAL A 493 35.80 -15.68 -11.20
CA VAL A 493 36.66 -14.94 -10.24
C VAL A 493 36.96 -15.78 -8.98
N GLN A 494 38.23 -15.80 -8.55
CA GLN A 494 38.68 -16.52 -7.35
C GLN A 494 38.09 -15.96 -6.03
N ASP A 495 37.83 -14.65 -5.97
CA ASP A 495 37.26 -13.95 -4.81
C ASP A 495 35.96 -13.22 -5.18
N GLY A 496 34.82 -13.88 -4.92
CA GLY A 496 33.50 -13.30 -5.14
C GLY A 496 33.19 -12.07 -4.27
N PHE A 497 33.80 -11.93 -3.09
CA PHE A 497 33.59 -10.77 -2.22
C PHE A 497 34.24 -9.51 -2.81
N ALA A 498 35.48 -9.64 -3.29
CA ALA A 498 36.15 -8.57 -4.02
C ALA A 498 35.38 -8.20 -5.29
N GLN A 499 34.93 -9.20 -6.05
CA GLN A 499 34.18 -8.98 -7.30
C GLN A 499 32.86 -8.24 -7.07
N PHE A 500 32.15 -8.54 -5.98
CA PHE A 500 30.95 -7.79 -5.61
C PHE A 500 31.23 -6.29 -5.40
N HIS A 501 32.35 -5.94 -4.76
CA HIS A 501 32.72 -4.55 -4.58
C HIS A 501 33.15 -3.86 -5.86
N VAL A 502 33.77 -4.58 -6.81
CA VAL A 502 34.03 -4.10 -8.17
C VAL A 502 32.70 -3.77 -8.87
N ARG A 503 31.79 -4.77 -8.97
CA ARG A 503 30.45 -4.60 -9.58
C ARG A 503 29.67 -3.45 -8.94
N ARG A 504 29.69 -3.33 -7.61
CA ARG A 504 29.02 -2.24 -6.88
C ARG A 504 29.57 -0.86 -7.24
N ARG A 505 30.90 -0.71 -7.37
CA ARG A 505 31.52 0.57 -7.76
C ARG A 505 31.15 0.93 -9.19
N TRP A 506 31.24 -0.04 -10.10
CA TRP A 506 30.84 0.11 -11.50
C TRP A 506 29.37 0.48 -11.65
N HIS A 507 28.46 -0.22 -10.98
CA HIS A 507 27.03 0.10 -11.04
C HIS A 507 26.74 1.53 -10.59
N ARG A 508 27.36 2.00 -9.50
CA ARG A 508 27.16 3.37 -8.99
C ARG A 508 27.75 4.44 -9.92
N TYR A 509 28.83 4.11 -10.61
CA TYR A 509 29.43 4.99 -11.61
C TYR A 509 28.53 5.08 -12.84
N LEU A 510 28.16 3.94 -13.43
CA LEU A 510 27.33 3.85 -14.62
C LEU A 510 25.93 4.45 -14.41
N SER A 511 25.26 4.16 -13.29
CA SER A 511 23.90 4.68 -13.04
C SER A 511 23.82 6.21 -12.96
N LYS A 512 24.96 6.90 -12.83
CA LYS A 512 25.09 8.37 -12.78
C LYS A 512 25.78 8.95 -14.00
N LEU A 513 26.24 8.11 -14.92
CA LEU A 513 26.97 8.54 -16.10
C LEU A 513 26.01 9.13 -17.12
N THR A 514 26.34 10.31 -17.63
CA THR A 514 25.56 10.99 -18.68
C THR A 514 26.35 10.95 -19.97
N LEU A 515 25.80 10.32 -20.99
CA LEU A 515 26.44 10.12 -22.29
C LEU A 515 25.81 11.05 -23.34
N SER A 516 26.62 11.61 -24.23
CA SER A 516 26.10 12.24 -25.45
C SER A 516 25.48 11.19 -26.37
N TRP A 517 24.70 11.63 -27.37
CA TRP A 517 24.10 10.70 -28.34
C TRP A 517 25.13 9.78 -29.01
N ASP A 518 26.27 10.32 -29.46
CA ASP A 518 27.29 9.54 -30.16
C ASP A 518 27.92 8.48 -29.25
N GLN A 519 28.12 8.82 -27.98
CA GLN A 519 28.62 7.87 -26.99
C GLN A 519 27.59 6.79 -26.67
N ALA A 520 26.34 7.19 -26.40
CA ALA A 520 25.26 6.28 -26.05
C ALA A 520 24.94 5.29 -27.18
N SER A 521 24.87 5.78 -28.43
CA SER A 521 24.67 4.94 -29.61
C SER A 521 25.85 3.99 -29.84
N SER A 522 27.09 4.45 -29.72
CA SER A 522 28.29 3.59 -29.84
C SER A 522 28.31 2.48 -28.78
N VAL A 523 27.91 2.78 -27.54
CA VAL A 523 27.78 1.78 -26.46
C VAL A 523 26.70 0.77 -26.80
N ALA A 524 25.52 1.24 -27.22
CA ALA A 524 24.39 0.38 -27.58
C ALA A 524 24.71 -0.54 -28.78
N GLU A 525 25.43 -0.06 -29.79
CA GLU A 525 25.85 -0.88 -30.93
C GLU A 525 26.82 -1.98 -30.52
N ARG A 526 27.82 -1.63 -29.71
CA ARG A 526 28.90 -2.54 -29.34
C ARG A 526 28.47 -3.61 -28.35
N TRP A 527 27.77 -3.23 -27.29
CA TRP A 527 27.38 -4.12 -26.20
C TRP A 527 25.90 -4.51 -26.20
N ARG A 528 25.13 -4.11 -27.22
CA ARG A 528 23.70 -4.46 -27.39
C ARG A 528 22.81 -4.06 -26.21
N THR A 529 23.23 -3.04 -25.45
CA THR A 529 22.37 -2.39 -24.47
C THR A 529 21.26 -1.61 -25.19
N ALA A 530 20.14 -1.37 -24.52
CA ALA A 530 19.23 -0.34 -24.99
C ALA A 530 19.73 1.04 -24.54
N LEU A 531 19.02 2.10 -24.95
CA LEU A 531 19.37 3.47 -24.61
C LEU A 531 18.74 3.87 -23.28
N ALA A 532 19.53 4.52 -22.41
CA ALA A 532 19.05 5.12 -21.17
C ALA A 532 18.67 6.60 -21.39
N PRO A 533 17.91 7.23 -20.46
CA PRO A 533 17.64 8.67 -20.51
C PRO A 533 18.94 9.50 -20.66
N PRO A 534 18.94 10.56 -21.48
CA PRO A 534 17.80 11.14 -22.21
C PRO A 534 17.49 10.47 -23.55
N HIS A 535 18.26 9.48 -23.97
CA HIS A 535 18.20 8.88 -25.32
C HIS A 535 17.14 7.80 -25.47
N ASN A 536 16.11 7.79 -24.61
CA ASN A 536 15.01 6.84 -24.65
C ASN A 536 13.64 7.54 -24.66
N PRO A 537 13.15 7.97 -25.84
CA PRO A 537 11.88 8.65 -25.98
C PRO A 537 10.69 7.78 -25.57
N TRP A 538 9.58 8.43 -25.16
CA TRP A 538 8.36 7.75 -24.74
C TRP A 538 7.50 7.32 -25.93
N PHE A 539 8.02 6.43 -26.79
CA PHE A 539 7.32 5.99 -28.01
C PHE A 539 5.94 5.37 -27.78
N LEU A 540 5.67 4.82 -26.60
CA LEU A 540 4.35 4.30 -26.25
C LEU A 540 3.29 5.41 -26.13
N ASP A 541 3.70 6.61 -25.73
CA ASP A 541 2.79 7.74 -25.53
C ASP A 541 2.49 8.49 -26.83
N LEU A 542 3.25 8.23 -27.92
CA LEU A 542 3.00 8.82 -29.24
C LEU A 542 1.95 7.98 -29.99
N PRO A 543 0.75 8.54 -30.28
CA PRO A 543 -0.27 7.81 -31.04
C PRO A 543 0.21 7.53 -32.46
N ILE A 544 -0.11 6.34 -32.97
CA ILE A 544 0.29 5.93 -34.33
C ILE A 544 -0.31 6.87 -35.39
N GLU A 545 -1.47 7.45 -35.13
CA GLU A 545 -2.15 8.40 -36.01
C GLU A 545 -1.34 9.69 -36.25
N TRP A 546 -0.45 10.06 -35.33
CA TRP A 546 0.37 11.27 -35.44
C TRP A 546 1.64 11.03 -36.26
N VAL A 547 2.09 9.79 -36.37
CA VAL A 547 3.40 9.43 -36.92
C VAL A 547 3.54 9.78 -38.41
N PRO A 548 2.60 9.48 -39.32
CA PRO A 548 2.75 9.82 -40.74
C PRO A 548 2.97 11.32 -40.96
N ALA A 549 2.16 12.14 -40.29
CA ALA A 549 2.22 13.59 -40.35
C ALA A 549 3.52 14.14 -39.73
N LEU A 550 4.00 13.53 -38.64
CA LEU A 550 5.29 13.88 -38.04
C LEU A 550 6.45 13.59 -39.00
N LEU A 551 6.45 12.42 -39.65
CA LEU A 551 7.48 12.03 -40.62
C LEU A 551 7.54 12.96 -41.84
N ASP A 552 6.42 13.58 -42.23
CA ASP A 552 6.38 14.61 -43.29
C ASP A 552 7.03 15.93 -42.87
N VAL A 553 6.99 16.25 -41.57
CA VAL A 553 7.55 17.48 -41.01
C VAL A 553 9.03 17.37 -40.72
N LEU A 554 9.51 16.21 -40.25
CA LEU A 554 10.88 16.01 -39.79
C LEU A 554 11.97 16.46 -40.78
N PRO A 555 11.89 16.19 -42.09
CA PRO A 555 12.90 16.61 -43.06
C PRO A 555 13.13 18.13 -43.14
N ASN A 556 12.18 18.94 -42.65
CA ASN A 556 12.30 20.41 -42.63
C ASN A 556 13.12 20.93 -41.43
N GLY A 557 13.53 20.06 -40.51
CA GLY A 557 14.32 20.45 -39.36
C GLY A 557 15.75 20.86 -39.74
N ILE A 558 16.22 21.93 -39.09
CA ILE A 558 17.56 22.48 -39.29
C ILE A 558 18.41 22.11 -38.08
N ILE A 559 19.53 21.41 -38.32
CA ILE A 559 20.49 21.08 -37.26
C ILE A 559 21.42 22.27 -37.08
N GLU A 560 21.50 22.77 -35.85
CA GLU A 560 22.34 23.90 -35.47
C GLU A 560 23.19 23.55 -34.24
N ALA A 561 24.30 24.29 -34.06
CA ALA A 561 25.12 24.15 -32.87
C ALA A 561 24.39 24.74 -31.65
N GLN A 562 24.67 24.18 -30.48
CA GLN A 562 24.19 24.74 -29.21
C GLN A 562 24.52 26.24 -29.10
N THR A 563 23.54 27.03 -28.67
CA THR A 563 23.73 28.44 -28.33
C THR A 563 23.42 28.67 -26.84
N ASP A 564 23.88 29.80 -26.28
CA ASP A 564 23.46 30.16 -24.92
C ASP A 564 21.99 30.61 -24.94
N ILE A 565 21.18 29.99 -24.07
CA ILE A 565 19.79 30.40 -23.84
C ILE A 565 19.76 31.24 -22.56
N ASP A 566 19.11 32.40 -22.61
CA ASP A 566 18.85 33.23 -21.43
C ASP A 566 17.69 32.62 -20.61
N VAL A 567 17.97 31.50 -19.92
CA VAL A 567 17.01 30.79 -19.06
C VAL A 567 17.57 30.59 -17.66
N GLU A 568 16.71 30.70 -16.65
CA GLU A 568 17.12 30.56 -15.25
C GLU A 568 17.48 29.11 -14.86
N VAL A 569 16.90 28.13 -15.54
CA VAL A 569 17.07 26.69 -15.28
C VAL A 569 17.24 25.94 -16.60
N ASN A 570 18.29 25.14 -16.67
CA ASN A 570 18.57 24.26 -17.79
C ASN A 570 18.09 22.83 -17.51
N HIS A 571 17.85 22.09 -18.59
CA HIS A 571 17.63 20.66 -18.51
C HIS A 571 18.84 19.93 -17.89
N PRO A 572 18.67 18.85 -17.12
CA PRO A 572 19.76 18.09 -16.50
C PRO A 572 20.78 17.52 -17.50
N TYR A 573 20.34 17.29 -18.74
CA TYR A 573 21.19 16.83 -19.83
C TYR A 573 21.34 17.91 -20.90
N GLN A 574 22.55 18.00 -21.46
CA GLN A 574 22.92 18.96 -22.50
C GLN A 574 23.49 18.20 -23.69
N GLU A 575 23.22 18.70 -24.89
CA GLU A 575 23.70 18.15 -26.16
C GLU A 575 24.35 19.27 -26.98
N ASP A 576 25.41 18.92 -27.72
CA ASP A 576 26.21 19.87 -28.50
C ASP A 576 25.49 20.42 -29.74
N SER A 577 24.39 19.77 -30.14
CA SER A 577 23.61 20.12 -31.33
C SER A 577 22.12 20.07 -31.07
N TRP A 578 21.39 20.99 -31.69
CA TRP A 578 19.95 21.16 -31.56
C TRP A 578 19.27 21.05 -32.91
N MET A 579 17.97 20.81 -32.88
CA MET A 579 17.13 20.70 -34.07
C MET A 579 16.01 21.74 -34.05
N ARG A 580 16.06 22.70 -34.97
CA ARG A 580 15.11 23.81 -35.11
C ARG A 580 14.05 23.50 -36.16
N PHE A 581 12.81 23.82 -35.82
CA PHE A 581 11.67 23.78 -36.74
C PHE A 581 11.03 25.15 -36.87
N LYS A 582 11.09 25.71 -38.07
CA LYS A 582 10.63 27.07 -38.34
C LYS A 582 9.11 27.18 -38.31
N GLY A 583 8.58 28.18 -37.61
CA GLY A 583 7.13 28.45 -37.53
C GLY A 583 6.34 27.41 -36.72
N ALA A 584 7.00 26.47 -36.04
CA ALA A 584 6.35 25.40 -35.29
C ALA A 584 5.65 25.86 -34.00
N ALA A 585 5.97 27.04 -33.48
CA ALA A 585 5.32 27.66 -32.33
C ALA A 585 4.37 28.80 -32.72
N LYS A 586 4.20 29.08 -34.02
CA LYS A 586 3.38 30.20 -34.49
C LYS A 586 1.94 30.10 -33.98
N GLY A 587 1.49 31.15 -33.31
CA GLY A 587 0.14 31.23 -32.74
C GLY A 587 -0.04 30.46 -31.43
N TRP A 588 1.01 29.84 -30.89
CA TRP A 588 0.97 29.21 -29.57
C TRP A 588 0.81 30.25 -28.46
N GLN A 589 0.00 29.95 -27.46
CA GLN A 589 -0.22 30.81 -26.30
C GLN A 589 -0.21 29.98 -25.03
N ALA A 590 0.57 30.40 -24.03
CA ALA A 590 0.66 29.71 -22.75
C ALA A 590 -0.69 29.64 -22.00
N SER A 591 -1.55 30.64 -22.19
CA SER A 591 -2.86 30.76 -21.52
C SER A 591 -3.87 29.67 -21.93
N THR A 592 -3.60 28.88 -22.97
CA THR A 592 -4.43 27.72 -23.33
C THR A 592 -4.32 26.60 -22.30
N MET A 593 -3.22 26.53 -21.56
CA MET A 593 -3.00 25.55 -20.48
C MET A 593 -3.73 25.92 -19.19
N ASP A 594 -4.14 27.18 -19.02
CA ASP A 594 -4.98 27.61 -17.90
C ASP A 594 -6.42 27.07 -18.03
N LYS A 595 -6.79 26.49 -19.18
CA LYS A 595 -8.10 25.91 -19.47
C LYS A 595 -8.11 24.41 -19.17
N LEU A 596 -9.18 23.95 -18.53
CA LEU A 596 -9.42 22.51 -18.35
C LEU A 596 -9.81 21.86 -19.68
N GLN A 597 -9.44 20.59 -19.82
CA GLN A 597 -9.85 19.77 -20.96
C GLN A 597 -11.39 19.72 -21.07
N PRO A 598 -11.97 19.95 -22.26
CA PRO A 598 -13.41 19.87 -22.45
C PRO A 598 -13.91 18.41 -22.36
N GLU A 599 -15.16 18.21 -21.94
CA GLU A 599 -15.79 16.87 -21.85
C GLU A 599 -15.78 16.14 -23.21
N THR A 600 -15.97 16.90 -24.29
CA THR A 600 -15.94 16.38 -25.66
C THR A 600 -14.89 17.14 -26.47
N ILE A 601 -13.96 16.37 -27.02
CA ILE A 601 -12.98 16.86 -27.99
C ILE A 601 -13.70 16.92 -29.35
N PRO A 602 -13.63 18.05 -30.09
CA PRO A 602 -14.25 18.17 -31.40
C PRO A 602 -13.62 17.20 -32.41
N PRO A 603 -14.32 16.81 -33.49
CA PRO A 603 -13.71 16.04 -34.57
C PRO A 603 -12.53 16.78 -35.22
N LEU A 604 -11.55 16.03 -35.75
CA LEU A 604 -10.31 16.56 -36.31
C LEU A 604 -10.52 17.63 -37.40
N GLY A 605 -11.55 17.45 -38.24
CA GLY A 605 -11.90 18.41 -39.30
C GLY A 605 -12.20 19.82 -38.77
N HIS A 606 -12.72 19.95 -37.55
CA HIS A 606 -13.07 21.24 -36.93
C HIS A 606 -11.96 21.80 -36.02
N MET A 607 -10.84 21.08 -35.85
CA MET A 607 -9.72 21.57 -35.05
C MET A 607 -8.88 22.57 -35.86
N GLU A 608 -8.56 23.70 -35.22
CA GLU A 608 -7.57 24.66 -35.72
C GLU A 608 -6.15 24.14 -35.42
N THR A 609 -5.24 24.33 -36.38
CA THR A 609 -3.84 23.95 -36.25
C THR A 609 -3.03 25.08 -35.62
N ILE A 610 -2.12 24.72 -34.71
CA ILE A 610 -1.13 25.64 -34.12
C ILE A 610 0.25 25.31 -34.71
N GLY A 611 1.02 26.34 -35.03
CA GLY A 611 2.34 26.19 -35.62
C GLY A 611 2.27 25.81 -37.11
N LEU A 612 2.66 24.58 -37.42
CA LEU A 612 2.63 24.05 -38.77
C LEU A 612 1.22 23.58 -39.14
N ASP A 613 0.78 23.89 -40.36
CA ASP A 613 -0.53 23.48 -40.87
C ASP A 613 -0.52 22.01 -41.33
N VAL A 614 -0.39 21.10 -40.36
CA VAL A 614 -0.33 19.65 -40.58
C VAL A 614 -1.24 18.97 -39.56
N LYS A 615 -2.07 18.03 -40.03
CA LYS A 615 -3.03 17.29 -39.22
C LYS A 615 -2.63 15.81 -39.14
N PRO A 616 -2.88 15.12 -38.00
CA PRO A 616 -2.72 13.68 -37.87
C PRO A 616 -3.77 12.93 -38.71
N GLU A 617 -3.65 11.59 -38.73
CA GLU A 617 -4.66 10.71 -39.29
C GLU A 617 -5.96 10.71 -38.47
N GLU A 618 -7.07 10.35 -39.12
CA GLU A 618 -8.36 10.14 -38.44
C GLU A 618 -8.26 8.98 -37.41
N PRO A 619 -8.93 9.11 -36.25
CA PRO A 619 -8.78 8.18 -35.14
C PRO A 619 -9.21 6.76 -35.51
N ILE A 620 -8.48 5.76 -34.99
CA ILE A 620 -8.68 4.37 -35.40
C ILE A 620 -9.74 3.66 -34.57
N PHE A 621 -9.61 3.67 -33.24
CA PHE A 621 -10.46 2.86 -32.33
C PHE A 621 -11.59 3.67 -31.69
N ASP A 622 -11.29 4.88 -31.22
CA ASP A 622 -12.23 5.81 -30.62
C ASP A 622 -12.74 6.85 -31.62
N ASP A 623 -13.83 7.54 -31.30
CA ASP A 623 -14.35 8.63 -32.14
C ASP A 623 -13.61 9.96 -31.89
N LYS A 624 -12.77 10.02 -30.84
CA LYS A 624 -11.95 11.16 -30.47
C LYS A 624 -10.50 10.89 -30.89
N LEU A 625 -9.81 11.93 -31.35
CA LEU A 625 -8.37 11.85 -31.61
C LEU A 625 -7.61 11.52 -30.31
N PRO A 626 -6.78 10.46 -30.30
CA PRO A 626 -5.85 10.21 -29.19
C PRO A 626 -4.96 11.43 -28.96
N GLU A 627 -4.86 11.88 -27.70
CA GLU A 627 -4.14 13.09 -27.32
C GLU A 627 -4.64 14.38 -28.02
N GLY A 628 -5.90 14.40 -28.44
CA GLY A 628 -6.48 15.54 -29.17
C GLY A 628 -6.46 16.86 -28.39
N TRP A 629 -6.49 16.82 -27.05
CA TRP A 629 -6.34 18.03 -26.24
C TRP A 629 -4.93 18.61 -26.35
N THR A 630 -3.90 17.76 -26.28
CA THR A 630 -2.50 18.13 -26.53
C THR A 630 -2.35 18.75 -27.92
N PHE A 631 -2.96 18.15 -28.95
CA PHE A 631 -2.95 18.70 -30.31
C PHE A 631 -3.57 20.10 -30.38
N MET A 632 -4.72 20.32 -29.74
CA MET A 632 -5.37 21.62 -29.70
C MET A 632 -4.58 22.69 -28.95
N GLN A 633 -3.77 22.31 -27.95
CA GLN A 633 -2.98 23.25 -27.16
C GLN A 633 -1.61 23.58 -27.78
N HIS A 634 -1.00 22.61 -28.46
CA HIS A 634 0.40 22.69 -28.88
C HIS A 634 0.62 22.52 -30.40
N GLY A 635 -0.35 21.99 -31.14
CA GLY A 635 -0.18 21.58 -32.53
C GLY A 635 0.56 20.24 -32.67
N LEU A 636 0.72 19.77 -33.90
CA LEU A 636 1.29 18.44 -34.19
C LEU A 636 2.72 18.29 -33.68
N LEU A 637 3.63 19.18 -34.12
CA LEU A 637 5.06 19.00 -33.90
C LEU A 637 5.43 19.18 -32.43
N LYS A 638 5.03 20.30 -31.81
CA LYS A 638 5.29 20.53 -30.38
C LYS A 638 4.60 19.46 -29.53
N GLY A 639 3.36 19.09 -29.85
CA GLY A 639 2.65 18.01 -29.15
C GLY A 639 3.40 16.67 -29.24
N ALA A 640 3.92 16.31 -30.42
CA ALA A 640 4.71 15.09 -30.58
C ALA A 640 6.00 15.12 -29.75
N LEU A 641 6.71 16.25 -29.70
CA LEU A 641 7.91 16.40 -28.85
C LEU A 641 7.57 16.26 -27.35
N LEU A 642 6.44 16.80 -26.90
CA LEU A 642 5.95 16.63 -25.53
C LEU A 642 5.64 15.17 -25.22
N LEU A 643 4.89 14.49 -26.08
CA LEU A 643 4.52 13.08 -25.93
C LEU A 643 5.74 12.16 -25.92
N LEU A 644 6.77 12.47 -26.71
CA LEU A 644 8.01 11.72 -26.76
C LEU A 644 8.98 12.03 -25.61
N GLY A 645 8.71 13.04 -24.79
CA GLY A 645 9.64 13.47 -23.74
C GLY A 645 10.91 14.13 -24.28
N VAL A 646 10.82 14.82 -25.42
CA VAL A 646 11.97 15.52 -26.05
C VAL A 646 12.00 16.96 -25.57
N SER A 647 13.04 17.34 -24.81
CA SER A 647 13.16 18.69 -24.26
C SER A 647 13.35 19.73 -25.37
N HIS A 648 12.61 20.83 -25.29
CA HIS A 648 12.61 21.87 -26.31
C HIS A 648 12.25 23.24 -25.72
N HIS A 649 12.55 24.30 -26.46
CA HIS A 649 12.14 25.66 -26.13
C HIS A 649 11.63 26.41 -27.37
N HIS A 650 11.05 27.59 -27.15
CA HIS A 650 10.64 28.48 -28.22
C HIS A 650 11.69 29.55 -28.47
N ASP A 651 11.92 29.86 -29.74
CA ASP A 651 12.71 31.00 -30.18
C ASP A 651 11.89 31.77 -31.23
N GLY A 652 11.17 32.79 -30.77
CA GLY A 652 10.13 33.45 -31.56
C GLY A 652 8.99 32.49 -31.93
N ASP A 653 8.73 32.35 -33.23
CA ASP A 653 7.73 31.42 -33.78
C ASP A 653 8.29 29.99 -34.03
N ASP A 654 9.55 29.73 -33.69
CA ASP A 654 10.22 28.46 -33.93
C ASP A 654 10.20 27.57 -32.68
N VAL A 655 10.27 26.25 -32.88
CA VAL A 655 10.52 25.26 -31.81
C VAL A 655 11.91 24.68 -32.00
N VAL A 656 12.70 24.69 -30.93
CA VAL A 656 14.08 24.19 -30.91
C VAL A 656 14.17 23.01 -29.95
N ALA A 657 14.34 21.80 -30.50
CA ALA A 657 14.56 20.58 -29.72
C ALA A 657 16.02 20.52 -29.27
N THR A 658 16.23 20.42 -27.96
CA THR A 658 17.55 20.62 -27.32
C THR A 658 18.16 19.32 -26.81
N CYS A 659 17.36 18.34 -26.41
CA CYS A 659 17.85 17.08 -25.86
C CYS A 659 16.92 15.91 -26.22
N GLY A 660 17.50 14.76 -26.57
CA GLY A 660 16.77 13.52 -26.92
C GLY A 660 16.25 13.45 -28.36
N TRP A 661 16.44 14.51 -29.16
CA TRP A 661 15.96 14.58 -30.53
C TRP A 661 16.72 13.61 -31.45
N GLN A 662 18.01 13.36 -31.21
CA GLN A 662 18.82 12.42 -31.99
C GLN A 662 18.28 10.98 -31.85
N ALA A 663 17.93 10.58 -30.62
CA ALA A 663 17.31 9.30 -30.35
C ALA A 663 15.93 9.19 -31.02
N MET A 664 15.13 10.25 -30.97
CA MET A 664 13.84 10.32 -31.65
C MET A 664 13.99 10.08 -33.16
N ILE A 665 14.83 10.86 -33.85
CA ILE A 665 14.97 10.72 -35.31
C ILE A 665 15.56 9.36 -35.71
N HIS A 666 16.46 8.81 -34.91
CA HIS A 666 17.02 7.48 -35.14
C HIS A 666 15.96 6.40 -35.02
N GLY A 667 15.15 6.44 -33.95
CA GLY A 667 14.00 5.54 -33.79
C GLY A 667 12.99 5.66 -34.93
N LEU A 668 12.84 6.87 -35.51
CA LEU A 668 11.94 7.13 -36.63
C LEU A 668 12.55 6.84 -38.02
N GLY A 669 13.74 6.23 -38.09
CA GLY A 669 14.34 5.76 -39.34
C GLY A 669 15.25 6.75 -40.06
N TYR A 670 15.68 7.82 -39.39
CA TYR A 670 16.63 8.82 -39.93
C TYR A 670 18.02 8.70 -39.30
N SER A 671 19.02 9.22 -40.01
CA SER A 671 20.35 9.48 -39.45
C SER A 671 20.81 10.88 -39.82
N VAL A 672 21.82 11.39 -39.12
CA VAL A 672 22.45 12.66 -39.44
C VAL A 672 23.69 12.40 -40.29
N LYS A 673 23.74 12.98 -41.49
CA LYS A 673 24.93 12.97 -42.37
C LYS A 673 25.19 14.38 -42.86
N ASP A 674 26.42 14.87 -42.70
CA ASP A 674 26.84 16.23 -43.08
C ASP A 674 25.91 17.35 -42.54
N GLY A 675 25.42 17.19 -41.30
CA GLY A 675 24.51 18.16 -40.67
C GLY A 675 23.09 18.20 -41.25
N ARG A 676 22.69 17.18 -42.03
CA ARG A 676 21.33 17.04 -42.57
C ARG A 676 20.74 15.68 -42.22
N LEU A 677 19.41 15.65 -42.16
CA LEU A 677 18.68 14.40 -42.02
C LEU A 677 18.74 13.59 -43.31
N HIS A 678 19.12 12.33 -43.15
CA HIS A 678 19.10 11.32 -44.20
C HIS A 678 18.15 10.19 -43.77
N GLN A 679 17.12 9.93 -44.58
CA GLN A 679 16.20 8.83 -44.35
C GLN A 679 16.89 7.51 -44.68
N ASN A 680 17.02 6.62 -43.71
CA ASN A 680 17.63 5.31 -43.90
C ASN A 680 16.60 4.26 -44.29
N VAL A 681 15.43 4.30 -43.66
CA VAL A 681 14.33 3.37 -43.86
C VAL A 681 13.02 4.15 -43.98
N ASP A 682 12.15 3.73 -44.87
CA ASP A 682 10.83 4.33 -45.03
C ASP A 682 9.83 3.80 -43.99
N LEU A 683 9.89 4.36 -42.78
CA LEU A 683 8.96 4.04 -41.70
C LEU A 683 7.52 4.46 -42.04
N LYS A 684 7.33 5.51 -42.85
CA LYS A 684 5.99 6.05 -43.16
C LYS A 684 5.12 4.99 -43.82
N SER A 685 5.64 4.32 -44.83
CA SER A 685 4.95 3.23 -45.53
C SER A 685 4.56 2.07 -44.58
N LEU A 686 5.43 1.71 -43.63
CA LEU A 686 5.14 0.65 -42.65
C LEU A 686 4.04 1.06 -41.66
N VAL A 687 4.08 2.32 -41.21
CA VAL A 687 3.07 2.89 -40.31
C VAL A 687 1.71 2.96 -41.01
N GLU A 688 1.65 3.46 -42.25
CA GLU A 688 0.41 3.52 -43.02
C GLU A 688 -0.20 2.13 -43.23
N GLN A 689 0.63 1.12 -43.55
CA GLN A 689 0.18 -0.27 -43.63
C GLN A 689 -0.37 -0.77 -42.29
N ARG A 690 0.30 -0.46 -41.19
CA ARG A 690 -0.15 -0.84 -39.84
C ARG A 690 -1.45 -0.14 -39.46
N ILE A 691 -1.65 1.13 -39.83
CA ILE A 691 -2.91 1.86 -39.62
C ILE A 691 -4.06 1.18 -40.37
N VAL A 692 -3.85 0.76 -41.63
CA VAL A 692 -4.87 0.02 -42.40
C VAL A 692 -5.21 -1.31 -41.72
N GLU A 693 -4.21 -2.04 -41.23
CA GLU A 693 -4.43 -3.27 -40.47
C GLU A 693 -5.24 -3.04 -39.19
N LEU A 694 -4.92 -1.98 -38.43
CA LEU A 694 -5.65 -1.62 -37.22
C LEU A 694 -7.08 -1.17 -37.50
N ARG A 695 -7.34 -0.45 -38.60
CA ARG A 695 -8.70 -0.07 -39.04
C ARG A 695 -9.54 -1.30 -39.41
N ASN A 696 -8.94 -2.26 -40.13
CA ASN A 696 -9.59 -3.54 -40.43
C ASN A 696 -9.90 -4.33 -39.16
N CYS A 697 -8.94 -4.40 -38.24
CA CYS A 697 -9.09 -5.00 -36.91
C CYS A 697 -10.25 -4.34 -36.13
N ASN A 698 -10.28 -3.00 -36.05
CA ASN A 698 -11.33 -2.27 -35.36
C ASN A 698 -12.73 -2.54 -35.95
N THR A 699 -12.83 -2.68 -37.28
CA THR A 699 -14.10 -3.03 -37.94
C THR A 699 -14.63 -4.38 -37.44
N VAL A 700 -13.76 -5.40 -37.35
CA VAL A 700 -14.12 -6.72 -36.81
C VAL A 700 -14.55 -6.62 -35.35
N LEU A 701 -13.82 -5.87 -34.52
CA LEU A 701 -14.12 -5.69 -33.10
C LEU A 701 -15.44 -4.92 -32.86
N ARG A 702 -15.71 -3.85 -33.63
CA ARG A 702 -16.95 -3.06 -33.55
C ARG A 702 -18.17 -3.87 -34.01
N ASN A 703 -18.04 -4.67 -35.07
CA ASN A 703 -19.11 -5.57 -35.52
C ASN A 703 -19.47 -6.59 -34.42
N GLU A 704 -18.46 -7.20 -33.80
CA GLU A 704 -18.69 -8.16 -32.71
C GLU A 704 -19.28 -7.47 -31.46
N SER A 705 -18.80 -6.29 -31.10
CA SER A 705 -19.37 -5.51 -29.98
C SER A 705 -20.85 -5.18 -30.22
N THR A 706 -21.21 -4.80 -31.46
CA THR A 706 -22.59 -4.49 -31.84
C THR A 706 -23.48 -5.73 -31.75
N ARG A 707 -23.00 -6.88 -32.25
CA ARG A 707 -23.67 -8.18 -32.15
C ARG A 707 -23.91 -8.58 -30.69
N LEU A 708 -22.90 -8.43 -29.83
CA LEU A 708 -23.00 -8.73 -28.40
C LEU A 708 -23.99 -7.81 -27.68
N GLU A 709 -24.06 -6.52 -28.05
CA GLU A 709 -25.08 -5.61 -27.53
C GLU A 709 -26.50 -6.00 -27.94
N GLU A 710 -26.71 -6.40 -29.20
CA GLU A 710 -27.99 -6.92 -29.67
C GLU A 710 -28.39 -8.22 -28.97
N LEU A 711 -27.46 -9.16 -28.84
CA LEU A 711 -27.68 -10.40 -28.10
C LEU A 711 -28.04 -10.11 -26.63
N LYS A 712 -27.36 -9.15 -25.99
CA LYS A 712 -27.67 -8.72 -24.62
C LYS A 712 -29.07 -8.12 -24.51
N LYS A 713 -29.50 -7.31 -25.48
CA LYS A 713 -30.87 -6.76 -25.55
C LYS A 713 -31.90 -7.88 -25.70
N GLN A 714 -31.65 -8.85 -26.57
CA GLN A 714 -32.54 -10.01 -26.76
C GLN A 714 -32.64 -10.85 -25.47
N ARG A 715 -31.50 -11.19 -24.85
CA ARG A 715 -31.46 -11.90 -23.56
C ARG A 715 -32.18 -11.16 -22.46
N ALA A 716 -32.05 -9.83 -22.39
CA ALA A 716 -32.74 -9.01 -21.40
C ALA A 716 -34.27 -9.03 -21.59
N VAL A 717 -34.77 -8.98 -22.83
CA VAL A 717 -36.20 -9.06 -23.12
C VAL A 717 -36.79 -10.40 -22.65
N VAL A 718 -36.13 -11.51 -23.01
CA VAL A 718 -36.57 -12.86 -22.62
C VAL A 718 -36.49 -13.04 -21.10
N ARG A 719 -35.42 -12.56 -20.47
CA ARG A 719 -35.24 -12.57 -19.02
C ARG A 719 -36.35 -11.81 -18.30
N ILE A 720 -36.65 -10.58 -18.71
CA ILE A 720 -37.68 -9.74 -18.08
C ILE A 720 -39.07 -10.39 -18.22
N ALA A 721 -39.38 -10.97 -19.38
CA ALA A 721 -40.64 -11.69 -19.59
C ALA A 721 -40.78 -12.88 -18.64
N ALA A 722 -39.73 -13.70 -18.53
CA ALA A 722 -39.70 -14.88 -17.67
C ALA A 722 -39.74 -14.51 -16.17
N GLU A 723 -39.01 -13.48 -15.75
CA GLU A 723 -39.06 -12.96 -14.37
C GLU A 723 -40.45 -12.39 -14.04
N THR A 724 -41.11 -11.74 -15.01
CA THR A 724 -42.46 -11.17 -14.81
C THR A 724 -43.51 -12.27 -14.67
N GLU A 725 -43.43 -13.32 -15.50
CA GLU A 725 -44.33 -14.47 -15.44
C GLU A 725 -44.13 -15.27 -14.14
N ALA A 726 -42.88 -15.49 -13.73
CA ALA A 726 -42.56 -16.16 -12.46
C ALA A 726 -43.08 -15.39 -11.24
N ARG A 727 -43.02 -14.05 -11.26
CA ARG A 727 -43.63 -13.20 -10.22
C ARG A 727 -45.16 -13.29 -10.19
N GLN A 728 -45.80 -13.37 -11.36
CA GLN A 728 -47.26 -13.55 -11.44
C GLN A 728 -47.71 -14.91 -10.91
N GLN A 729 -46.85 -15.93 -11.00
CA GLN A 729 -47.07 -17.27 -10.42
C GLN A 729 -46.77 -17.34 -8.92
N GLY A 730 -46.29 -16.27 -8.30
CA GLY A 730 -46.02 -16.19 -6.86
C GLY A 730 -44.73 -16.88 -6.41
N LEU A 731 -43.78 -17.11 -7.33
CA LEU A 731 -42.49 -17.74 -7.03
C LEU A 731 -41.60 -16.81 -6.17
N GLY A 732 -40.69 -17.41 -5.40
CA GLY A 732 -39.74 -16.66 -4.58
C GLY A 732 -38.73 -15.85 -5.43
N ILE A 733 -38.05 -14.88 -4.81
CA ILE A 733 -37.09 -14.00 -5.51
C ILE A 733 -35.95 -14.81 -6.15
N ALA A 734 -35.39 -15.79 -5.44
CA ALA A 734 -34.30 -16.62 -5.96
C ALA A 734 -34.74 -17.55 -7.11
N GLU A 735 -35.96 -18.08 -7.05
CA GLU A 735 -36.52 -18.93 -8.11
C GLU A 735 -36.86 -18.11 -9.36
N THR A 736 -37.36 -16.89 -9.16
CA THR A 736 -37.61 -15.91 -10.23
C THR A 736 -36.33 -15.57 -10.98
N ASP A 737 -35.23 -15.31 -10.27
CA ASP A 737 -33.92 -15.01 -10.88
C ASP A 737 -33.36 -16.22 -11.64
N GLN A 738 -33.53 -17.44 -11.12
CA GLN A 738 -33.12 -18.67 -11.82
C GLN A 738 -33.89 -18.90 -13.12
N VAL A 739 -35.21 -18.70 -13.08
CA VAL A 739 -36.07 -18.79 -14.29
C VAL A 739 -35.69 -17.71 -15.30
N GLY A 740 -35.43 -16.48 -14.84
CA GLY A 740 -34.93 -15.39 -15.67
C GLY A 740 -33.58 -15.69 -16.33
N GLN A 741 -32.65 -16.27 -15.59
CA GLN A 741 -31.33 -16.64 -16.09
C GLN A 741 -31.42 -17.80 -17.09
N GLY A 742 -32.18 -18.86 -16.78
CA GLY A 742 -32.39 -19.99 -17.69
C GLY A 742 -33.06 -19.57 -19.00
N ALA A 743 -33.99 -18.61 -18.93
CA ALA A 743 -34.63 -18.04 -20.12
C ALA A 743 -33.63 -17.19 -20.95
N ALA A 744 -32.76 -16.41 -20.32
CA ALA A 744 -31.68 -15.69 -21.01
C ALA A 744 -30.70 -16.65 -21.70
N ASP A 745 -30.35 -17.76 -21.05
CA ASP A 745 -29.41 -18.75 -21.56
C ASP A 745 -29.99 -19.59 -22.70
N SER A 746 -31.33 -19.65 -22.83
CA SER A 746 -32.02 -20.29 -23.97
C SER A 746 -31.85 -19.55 -25.30
N VAL A 747 -31.41 -18.29 -25.27
CA VAL A 747 -31.11 -17.52 -26.48
C VAL A 747 -29.76 -17.98 -27.03
N GLU A 748 -29.81 -18.66 -28.18
CA GLU A 748 -28.65 -19.21 -28.88
C GLU A 748 -27.65 -18.10 -29.28
N ASP A 749 -26.38 -18.30 -28.95
CA ASP A 749 -25.28 -17.42 -29.36
C ASP A 749 -24.52 -18.09 -30.50
N THR A 750 -24.71 -17.58 -31.72
CA THR A 750 -24.05 -18.08 -32.92
C THR A 750 -22.56 -17.74 -32.98
N GLY A 751 -22.04 -16.96 -32.04
CA GLY A 751 -20.65 -16.50 -32.00
C GLY A 751 -20.33 -15.43 -33.06
N PRO A 752 -19.06 -15.00 -33.13
CA PRO A 752 -18.60 -14.06 -34.15
C PRO A 752 -18.64 -14.67 -35.56
N GLU A 753 -18.91 -13.85 -36.58
CA GLU A 753 -18.96 -14.27 -37.99
C GLU A 753 -17.70 -15.03 -38.43
N ASN A 754 -16.53 -14.63 -37.92
CA ASN A 754 -15.26 -15.33 -38.10
C ASN A 754 -14.46 -15.32 -36.80
N ALA A 755 -14.54 -16.43 -36.05
CA ALA A 755 -13.86 -16.58 -34.76
C ALA A 755 -12.33 -16.47 -34.85
N ALA A 756 -11.69 -16.98 -35.91
CA ALA A 756 -10.24 -16.93 -36.07
C ALA A 756 -9.77 -15.48 -36.33
N LEU A 757 -10.47 -14.75 -37.19
CA LEU A 757 -10.19 -13.35 -37.47
C LEU A 757 -10.43 -12.47 -36.24
N TYR A 758 -11.50 -12.73 -35.47
CA TYR A 758 -11.77 -12.01 -34.22
C TYR A 758 -10.68 -12.25 -33.17
N LYS A 759 -10.25 -13.50 -32.94
CA LYS A 759 -9.11 -13.82 -32.04
C LYS A 759 -7.82 -13.10 -32.47
N THR A 760 -7.56 -13.06 -33.77
CA THR A 760 -6.37 -12.36 -34.32
C THR A 760 -6.47 -10.85 -34.12
N SER A 761 -7.65 -10.27 -34.37
CA SER A 761 -7.94 -8.85 -34.15
C SER A 761 -7.79 -8.46 -32.69
N LEU A 762 -8.28 -9.29 -31.74
CA LEU A 762 -8.07 -9.08 -30.31
C LEU A 762 -6.59 -9.01 -29.95
N ARG A 763 -5.77 -9.92 -30.51
CA ARG A 763 -4.33 -9.93 -30.28
C ARG A 763 -3.63 -8.71 -30.88
N ILE A 764 -3.96 -8.33 -32.11
CA ILE A 764 -3.39 -7.15 -32.78
C ILE A 764 -3.70 -5.88 -31.99
N HIS A 765 -4.95 -5.71 -31.55
CA HIS A 765 -5.36 -4.56 -30.76
C HIS A 765 -4.67 -4.54 -29.38
N ASP A 766 -4.63 -5.67 -28.68
CA ASP A 766 -3.95 -5.78 -27.38
C ASP A 766 -2.45 -5.52 -27.49
N ASP A 767 -1.81 -6.05 -28.54
CA ASP A 767 -0.40 -5.83 -28.81
C ASP A 767 -0.12 -4.35 -29.12
N HIS A 768 -1.00 -3.68 -29.86
CA HIS A 768 -0.89 -2.25 -30.14
C HIS A 768 -1.06 -1.39 -28.89
N VAL A 769 -2.01 -1.71 -28.01
CA VAL A 769 -2.22 -0.97 -26.75
C VAL A 769 -1.02 -1.13 -25.80
N VAL A 770 -0.32 -2.27 -25.83
CA VAL A 770 0.84 -2.54 -24.97
C VAL A 770 2.14 -1.97 -25.52
N ASP A 771 2.37 -2.11 -26.83
CA ASP A 771 3.67 -1.79 -27.44
C ASP A 771 3.66 -0.54 -28.33
N GLY A 772 2.49 -0.01 -28.70
CA GLY A 772 2.37 1.19 -29.53
C GLY A 772 3.07 1.03 -30.87
N ILE A 773 3.95 1.97 -31.19
CA ILE A 773 4.78 1.98 -32.42
C ILE A 773 6.16 1.33 -32.23
N LEU A 774 6.53 0.97 -31.00
CA LEU A 774 7.86 0.42 -30.68
C LEU A 774 8.23 -0.84 -31.47
N PRO A 775 7.31 -1.77 -31.81
CA PRO A 775 7.64 -2.92 -32.64
C PRO A 775 8.13 -2.54 -34.03
N LEU A 776 7.54 -1.51 -34.66
CA LEU A 776 7.96 -1.01 -35.97
C LEU A 776 9.35 -0.39 -35.89
N ILE A 777 9.62 0.34 -34.81
CA ILE A 777 10.95 0.94 -34.55
C ILE A 777 12.01 -0.16 -34.40
N ARG A 778 11.70 -1.23 -33.65
CA ARG A 778 12.60 -2.38 -33.47
C ARG A 778 12.87 -3.13 -34.77
N GLU A 779 11.92 -3.15 -35.70
CA GLU A 779 12.08 -3.80 -37.01
C GLU A 779 13.08 -3.07 -37.90
N ILE A 780 13.10 -1.73 -37.84
CA ILE A 780 13.93 -0.90 -38.74
C ILE A 780 15.27 -0.47 -38.14
N SER A 781 15.43 -0.57 -36.82
CA SER A 781 16.60 -0.04 -36.10
C SER A 781 17.70 -1.08 -35.92
N SER A 782 18.97 -0.64 -36.05
CA SER A 782 20.15 -1.40 -35.64
C SER A 782 20.36 -1.46 -34.12
N LEU A 783 19.84 -0.46 -33.40
CA LEU A 783 19.90 -0.33 -31.95
C LEU A 783 18.76 -1.08 -31.27
N ARG A 784 19.01 -1.57 -30.05
CA ARG A 784 18.00 -2.17 -29.19
C ARG A 784 17.14 -1.07 -28.55
N TRP A 785 15.82 -1.18 -28.68
CA TRP A 785 14.86 -0.25 -28.07
C TRP A 785 13.98 -0.95 -27.05
N GLU A 786 13.79 -0.30 -25.91
CA GLU A 786 12.95 -0.77 -24.80
C GLU A 786 12.04 0.36 -24.32
N HIS A 787 10.89 0.01 -23.75
CA HIS A 787 9.96 1.01 -23.25
C HIS A 787 10.58 1.86 -22.14
N ALA A 788 10.53 3.19 -22.28
CA ALA A 788 10.97 4.12 -21.25
C ALA A 788 9.98 4.18 -20.06
N ALA A 789 8.68 4.21 -20.34
CA ALA A 789 7.62 4.36 -19.34
C ALA A 789 6.41 3.44 -19.63
N PRO A 790 6.56 2.11 -19.64
CA PRO A 790 5.49 1.20 -20.02
C PRO A 790 4.34 1.17 -19.01
N GLN A 791 4.59 1.55 -17.75
CA GLN A 791 3.63 1.47 -16.66
C GLN A 791 3.72 2.73 -15.79
N ARG A 792 2.54 3.29 -15.47
CA ARG A 792 2.36 4.41 -14.55
C ARG A 792 1.47 4.02 -13.39
N VAL A 793 1.70 4.62 -12.23
CA VAL A 793 0.96 4.34 -11.00
C VAL A 793 0.05 5.51 -10.67
N GLY A 794 -1.26 5.27 -10.79
CA GLY A 794 -2.26 6.21 -10.31
C GLY A 794 -2.19 6.37 -8.80
N CYS A 795 -2.38 7.59 -8.31
CA CYS A 795 -2.33 7.86 -6.89
C CYS A 795 -3.08 9.13 -6.48
N ARG A 796 -3.41 9.18 -5.19
CA ARG A 796 -4.02 10.35 -4.55
C ARG A 796 -3.52 10.50 -3.12
N MET A 797 -3.70 11.70 -2.59
CA MET A 797 -3.41 11.96 -1.19
C MET A 797 -4.30 11.12 -0.26
N GLY A 798 -3.65 10.35 0.60
CA GLY A 798 -4.21 9.71 1.77
C GLY A 798 -4.12 10.69 2.94
N ARG A 799 -3.42 10.32 4.02
CA ARG A 799 -3.31 11.12 5.24
C ARG A 799 -2.00 11.92 5.23
N PRO A 800 -2.00 13.21 5.62
CA PRO A 800 -0.76 13.95 5.86
C PRO A 800 0.10 13.30 6.95
N GLU A 801 1.40 13.67 7.03
CA GLU A 801 2.20 13.28 8.20
C GLU A 801 1.65 13.83 9.52
N LYS A 802 2.10 13.23 10.63
CA LYS A 802 1.80 13.72 11.97
C LYS A 802 2.98 13.49 12.90
N SER A 803 3.49 14.58 13.47
CA SER A 803 4.45 14.59 14.59
C SER A 803 3.86 15.24 15.85
N ALA A 804 2.57 15.58 15.83
CA ALA A 804 1.90 16.26 16.94
C ALA A 804 1.85 15.40 18.21
N PRO A 805 1.97 16.01 19.41
CA PRO A 805 1.92 15.31 20.67
C PRO A 805 0.60 14.56 20.85
N ARG A 806 0.63 13.45 21.60
CA ARG A 806 -0.58 12.70 21.96
C ARG A 806 -1.29 13.43 23.10
N GLU A 807 -2.30 14.22 22.75
CA GLU A 807 -3.12 14.96 23.71
C GLU A 807 -4.49 14.27 23.89
N MET A 808 -4.94 14.16 25.14
CA MET A 808 -6.34 13.81 25.43
C MET A 808 -7.24 15.02 25.12
N SER A 809 -8.52 14.77 24.81
CA SER A 809 -9.54 15.81 24.73
C SER A 809 -10.58 15.58 25.83
N PRO A 810 -10.75 16.50 26.81
CA PRO A 810 -9.97 17.73 27.00
C PRO A 810 -8.51 17.45 27.40
N ARG A 811 -7.62 18.44 27.21
CA ARG A 811 -6.19 18.32 27.57
C ARG A 811 -6.05 18.02 29.06
N SER A 812 -5.49 16.85 29.37
CA SER A 812 -5.25 16.39 30.73
C SER A 812 -3.77 16.45 31.05
N HIS A 813 -3.40 17.18 32.11
CA HIS A 813 -2.02 17.22 32.61
C HIS A 813 -1.75 16.18 33.70
N MET A 814 -2.80 15.68 34.37
CA MET A 814 -2.71 14.65 35.41
C MET A 814 -3.97 13.76 35.39
N LEU A 815 -3.82 12.50 35.83
CA LEU A 815 -4.93 11.57 35.99
C LEU A 815 -5.50 11.65 37.41
N PHE A 816 -6.36 12.64 37.66
CA PHE A 816 -7.08 12.79 38.93
C PHE A 816 -8.56 13.12 38.69
N PRO A 817 -9.51 12.38 39.30
CA PRO A 817 -10.92 12.60 39.05
C PRO A 817 -11.41 13.87 39.76
N ILE A 818 -11.94 14.82 38.98
CA ILE A 818 -12.59 16.05 39.48
C ILE A 818 -14.04 16.19 39.00
N ALA A 819 -14.59 15.14 38.36
CA ALA A 819 -15.92 15.09 37.78
C ALA A 819 -16.25 16.37 36.96
N LEU A 820 -17.33 17.08 37.32
CA LEU A 820 -17.74 18.35 36.70
C LEU A 820 -17.30 19.58 37.51
N GLU A 821 -16.57 19.38 38.60
CA GLU A 821 -16.24 20.44 39.56
C GLU A 821 -15.22 21.44 39.01
N GLY A 822 -14.38 21.02 38.07
CA GLY A 822 -13.41 21.89 37.38
C GLY A 822 -13.95 22.64 36.17
N GLY A 823 -15.26 22.59 35.90
CA GLY A 823 -15.89 23.18 34.72
C GLY A 823 -15.54 22.46 33.41
N ASN A 824 -15.86 23.08 32.27
CA ASN A 824 -15.71 22.47 30.93
C ASN A 824 -14.26 22.06 30.60
N GLN A 825 -13.28 22.84 31.08
CA GLN A 825 -11.86 22.58 30.87
C GLN A 825 -11.26 21.62 31.92
N ARG A 826 -12.04 21.20 32.92
CA ARG A 826 -11.59 20.33 34.03
C ARG A 826 -10.34 20.91 34.73
N LEU A 827 -10.40 22.17 35.13
CA LEU A 827 -9.31 22.83 35.85
C LEU A 827 -9.33 22.46 37.34
N ILE A 828 -8.19 21.99 37.86
CA ILE A 828 -8.06 21.62 39.27
C ILE A 828 -8.20 22.82 40.21
N SER A 829 -7.76 24.02 39.79
CA SER A 829 -7.92 25.26 40.55
C SER A 829 -9.38 25.62 40.81
N ASN A 830 -10.25 25.42 39.82
CA ASN A 830 -11.69 25.67 39.96
C ASN A 830 -12.33 24.65 40.91
N ALA A 831 -11.90 23.39 40.85
CA ALA A 831 -12.36 22.36 41.77
C ALA A 831 -11.87 22.61 43.20
N ALA A 832 -10.64 23.09 43.36
CA ALA A 832 -10.05 23.46 44.66
C ALA A 832 -10.80 24.60 45.34
N GLY A 833 -11.25 25.61 44.58
CA GLY A 833 -12.06 26.72 45.10
C GLY A 833 -13.43 26.31 45.67
N LYS A 834 -13.86 25.06 45.50
CA LYS A 834 -15.06 24.50 46.15
C LYS A 834 -14.77 23.85 47.50
N GLY A 835 -13.51 23.80 47.92
CA GLY A 835 -13.06 23.15 49.16
C GLY A 835 -13.06 21.63 49.06
N SER A 836 -14.25 21.01 49.17
CA SER A 836 -14.43 19.55 49.08
C SER A 836 -15.26 19.14 47.86
N ILE A 837 -14.79 18.14 47.12
CA ILE A 837 -15.46 17.63 45.92
C ILE A 837 -15.94 16.19 46.12
N ARG A 838 -17.03 15.82 45.44
CA ARG A 838 -17.58 14.46 45.47
C ARG A 838 -17.25 13.72 44.18
N VAL A 839 -16.35 12.74 44.26
CA VAL A 839 -15.82 12.04 43.09
C VAL A 839 -15.74 10.54 43.31
N GLN A 840 -15.82 9.77 42.23
CA GLN A 840 -15.73 8.32 42.30
C GLN A 840 -14.26 7.88 42.40
N MET A 841 -13.87 7.32 43.54
CA MET A 841 -12.51 6.83 43.80
C MET A 841 -12.55 5.48 44.53
N GLY A 842 -11.49 4.69 44.41
CA GLY A 842 -11.38 3.43 45.14
C GLY A 842 -11.17 3.67 46.63
N LYS A 843 -11.92 2.95 47.48
CA LYS A 843 -11.77 3.06 48.93
C LYS A 843 -10.49 2.36 49.40
N ARG A 844 -9.61 3.09 50.09
CA ARG A 844 -8.36 2.57 50.65
C ARG A 844 -8.26 2.84 52.14
N ILE A 845 -7.52 2.01 52.87
CA ILE A 845 -7.33 2.12 54.33
C ILE A 845 -5.86 2.37 54.61
N CYS A 846 -5.55 3.36 55.45
CA CYS A 846 -4.18 3.66 55.84
C CYS A 846 -3.64 2.63 56.85
N SER A 847 -2.44 2.11 56.57
CA SER A 847 -1.72 1.18 57.46
C SER A 847 -1.27 1.78 58.80
N ILE A 848 -1.06 3.11 58.87
CA ILE A 848 -0.56 3.79 60.08
C ILE A 848 -1.70 4.28 60.97
N CYS A 849 -2.63 5.07 60.43
CA CYS A 849 -3.69 5.68 61.24
C CYS A 849 -5.05 4.96 61.16
N GLY A 850 -5.18 3.91 60.33
CA GLY A 850 -6.42 3.14 60.17
C GLY A 850 -7.57 3.87 59.48
N LYS A 851 -7.39 5.15 59.11
CA LYS A 851 -8.44 5.97 58.47
C LYS A 851 -8.60 5.66 56.98
N ASP A 852 -9.82 5.84 56.49
CA ASP A 852 -10.17 5.71 55.07
C ASP A 852 -9.56 6.85 54.25
N SER A 853 -8.83 6.55 53.18
CA SER A 853 -8.21 7.53 52.29
C SER A 853 -8.40 7.13 50.81
N PRO A 854 -8.74 8.06 49.90
CA PRO A 854 -8.76 7.78 48.47
C PRO A 854 -7.36 7.67 47.83
N PHE A 855 -6.33 8.17 48.51
CA PHE A 855 -4.97 8.36 47.98
C PHE A 855 -4.05 7.21 48.37
N ILE A 856 -3.04 6.95 47.53
CA ILE A 856 -1.99 5.93 47.73
C ILE A 856 -1.23 6.17 49.05
N GLN A 857 -0.93 7.43 49.35
CA GLN A 857 -0.44 7.85 50.66
C GLN A 857 -1.54 8.56 51.44
N CYS A 858 -1.53 8.35 52.76
CA CYS A 858 -2.50 8.96 53.64
C CYS A 858 -2.38 10.49 53.66
N HIS A 859 -3.46 11.16 53.26
CA HIS A 859 -3.57 12.61 53.20
C HIS A 859 -4.02 13.27 54.51
N HIS A 860 -4.34 12.49 55.54
CA HIS A 860 -4.80 13.06 56.82
C HIS A 860 -3.65 13.78 57.53
N ARG A 861 -3.84 15.06 57.84
CA ARG A 861 -2.91 15.87 58.63
C ARG A 861 -2.72 15.30 60.04
N VAL A 862 -1.49 15.38 60.53
CA VAL A 862 -1.13 15.09 61.93
C VAL A 862 -1.72 16.21 62.78
N VAL A 863 -2.33 15.85 63.89
CA VAL A 863 -2.90 16.81 64.85
C VAL A 863 -1.87 17.09 65.95
N ASP A 864 -1.80 18.34 66.40
CA ASP A 864 -1.00 18.71 67.57
C ASP A 864 -1.68 18.29 68.89
N ASP A 865 -1.03 18.59 70.03
CA ASP A 865 -1.53 18.27 71.37
C ASP A 865 -2.88 18.97 71.70
N ALA A 866 -3.24 20.00 70.93
CA ALA A 866 -4.52 20.72 71.03
C ALA A 866 -5.59 20.20 70.03
N GLY A 867 -5.26 19.19 69.21
CA GLY A 867 -6.15 18.60 68.21
C GLY A 867 -6.24 19.39 66.89
N ILE A 868 -5.36 20.37 66.67
CA ILE A 868 -5.35 21.22 65.47
C ILE A 868 -4.48 20.54 64.40
N PRO A 869 -4.99 20.39 63.16
CA PRO A 869 -4.23 19.79 62.07
C PRO A 869 -3.08 20.70 61.63
N LYS A 870 -1.86 20.16 61.66
CA LYS A 870 -0.66 20.85 61.19
C LYS A 870 -0.61 20.85 59.65
N VAL A 871 -0.55 22.03 59.06
CA VAL A 871 -0.43 22.23 57.61
C VAL A 871 0.92 21.66 57.14
N GLY A 872 0.95 20.89 56.05
CA GLY A 872 2.16 20.27 55.50
C GLY A 872 2.63 18.99 56.20
N GLU A 873 2.17 18.69 57.42
CA GLU A 873 2.49 17.44 58.13
C GLU A 873 1.34 16.43 57.98
N THR A 874 1.43 15.54 56.99
CA THR A 874 0.46 14.43 56.78
C THR A 874 0.95 13.11 57.39
N CYS A 875 0.01 12.22 57.74
CA CYS A 875 0.30 10.85 58.22
C CYS A 875 1.27 10.09 57.29
N GLY A 876 1.14 10.26 55.97
CA GLY A 876 2.09 9.71 54.99
C GLY A 876 2.07 8.19 54.83
N GLY A 877 1.36 7.45 55.70
CA GLY A 877 1.27 6.00 55.65
C GLY A 877 0.66 5.48 54.36
N ARG A 878 1.21 4.37 53.84
CA ARG A 878 0.68 3.69 52.65
C ARG A 878 -0.74 3.20 52.89
N THR A 879 -1.57 3.30 51.87
CA THR A 879 -2.95 2.85 51.91
C THR A 879 -3.18 1.69 50.94
N ASP A 880 -4.01 0.73 51.33
CA ASP A 880 -4.35 -0.44 50.52
C ASP A 880 -5.83 -0.43 50.17
N MET A 881 -6.16 -0.85 48.94
CA MET A 881 -7.56 -0.92 48.51
C MET A 881 -8.32 -1.95 49.34
N LYS A 882 -9.53 -1.60 49.77
CA LYS A 882 -10.44 -2.52 50.43
C LYS A 882 -10.90 -3.62 49.47
N GLU A 883 -11.05 -4.85 49.96
CA GLU A 883 -11.61 -5.96 49.18
C GLU A 883 -13.05 -5.65 48.72
N ALA A 884 -13.38 -6.04 47.49
CA ALA A 884 -14.68 -5.75 46.89
C ALA A 884 -15.76 -6.64 47.51
N THR A 885 -16.90 -6.05 47.88
CA THR A 885 -18.01 -6.78 48.54
C THR A 885 -18.96 -7.47 47.54
N GLY A 886 -18.65 -7.55 46.24
CA GLY A 886 -19.49 -8.20 45.23
C GLY A 886 -18.77 -8.56 43.92
N ASN A 887 -19.46 -9.29 43.02
CA ASN A 887 -18.94 -9.81 41.74
C ASN A 887 -18.65 -8.74 40.66
N SER A 888 -18.72 -7.45 41.00
CA SER A 888 -18.44 -6.35 40.07
C SER A 888 -16.93 -6.08 39.98
N ARG A 889 -16.39 -6.01 38.76
CA ARG A 889 -14.99 -5.57 38.52
C ARG A 889 -14.76 -4.09 38.88
N ARG A 890 -15.80 -3.26 38.98
CA ARG A 890 -15.67 -1.82 39.28
C ARG A 890 -15.61 -1.59 40.79
N ARG A 891 -14.49 -1.02 41.26
CA ARG A 891 -14.19 -0.77 42.69
C ARG A 891 -14.37 0.70 43.13
N GLY A 892 -14.83 1.58 42.26
CA GLY A 892 -14.98 3.01 42.55
C GLY A 892 -16.26 3.30 43.33
N GLU A 893 -16.15 4.02 44.45
CA GLU A 893 -17.27 4.50 45.27
C GLU A 893 -17.27 6.04 45.29
N MET A 894 -18.43 6.66 45.49
CA MET A 894 -18.51 8.12 45.62
C MET A 894 -17.91 8.56 46.97
N GLN A 895 -16.79 9.29 46.94
CA GLN A 895 -16.07 9.78 48.11
C GLN A 895 -16.02 11.31 48.14
N SER A 896 -15.94 11.88 49.35
CA SER A 896 -15.73 13.32 49.57
C SER A 896 -14.25 13.58 49.76
N VAL A 897 -13.66 14.45 48.94
CA VAL A 897 -12.22 14.73 48.90
C VAL A 897 -11.97 16.21 49.19
N PRO A 898 -11.25 16.58 50.28
CA PRO A 898 -10.96 17.97 50.63
C PRO A 898 -9.80 18.51 49.79
N LEU A 899 -10.07 18.75 48.50
CA LEU A 899 -9.08 19.01 47.47
C LEU A 899 -8.19 20.23 47.77
N GLU A 900 -8.73 21.31 48.34
CA GLU A 900 -7.97 22.50 48.70
C GLU A 900 -6.81 22.19 49.66
N SER A 901 -7.11 21.54 50.79
CA SER A 901 -6.10 21.15 51.79
C SER A 901 -5.03 20.20 51.24
N ILE A 902 -5.44 19.32 50.32
CA ILE A 902 -4.54 18.33 49.71
C ILE A 902 -3.59 19.00 48.73
N ILE A 903 -4.07 19.99 47.97
CA ILE A 903 -3.23 20.75 47.04
C ILE A 903 -2.21 21.59 47.82
N GLU A 904 -2.64 22.24 48.91
CA GLU A 904 -1.74 22.99 49.79
C GLU A 904 -0.63 22.09 50.35
N ASP A 905 -0.98 20.91 50.88
CA ASP A 905 0.00 19.94 51.39
C ASP A 905 0.93 19.40 50.28
N ALA A 906 0.39 19.22 49.06
CA ALA A 906 1.18 18.78 47.91
C ALA A 906 2.16 19.85 47.43
N GLN A 907 1.76 21.13 47.40
CA GLN A 907 2.61 22.28 47.03
C GLN A 907 3.79 22.41 47.99
N LEU A 908 3.53 22.37 49.30
CA LEU A 908 4.58 22.41 50.33
C LEU A 908 5.57 21.24 50.18
N ARG A 909 5.08 20.04 49.85
CA ARG A 909 5.92 18.86 49.69
C ARG A 909 6.89 18.95 48.50
N ILE A 910 6.47 19.61 47.42
CA ILE A 910 7.29 19.81 46.22
C ILE A 910 8.08 21.13 46.23
N GLY A 911 8.00 21.91 47.32
CA GLY A 911 8.70 23.18 47.48
C GLY A 911 8.15 24.31 46.61
N MET A 912 6.86 24.28 46.30
CA MET A 912 6.14 25.33 45.56
C MET A 912 5.46 26.35 46.47
#